data_AF-A0AAW0E9F7-F1
#
_entry.id   AF-A0AAW0E9F7-F1
#
_cell.length_a   1.000
_cell.length_b   1.000
_cell.length_c   1.000
_cell.angle_alpha   90.00
_cell.angle_beta   90.00
_cell.angle_gamma   90.00
#
_symmetry.space_group_name_H-M   'P 1'
#
loop_
_entity.id
_entity.type
_entity.pdbx_description
1 polymer ?
#
loop_
_entity_poly.entity_id
_entity_poly.type
_entity_poly.pdbx_seq_one_letter_code
_entity_poly.pdbx_strand_id
1 'polypeptide(L)'
;MVGLPELPPELIETVCHRLDALSIIRLTQVSRQLWTIFQQSSALQYKVQLEINGLQDGQSGSCSSAARLELLKAHQAAWTNFNCSSSIQSTMSMGGNYWELVGNVLGTYSLENGFSFNRIPSAIRQIPSERWSLAELNIKVNDFSMDLSQDLLLVVEVTSSRSTVVHLLSLSTGRPHPLARNPQLSRDVDEPRHSSSYQFQIRIYGEHIGLLTDAHDDTAGLMVWGWKTGVMKKDLSGDEITSFAFLDHRMLLISVYINFQPELRVLDIEGPKTAMSGYSSFRLPALNTDNWEISQVDMMIQTEPSPSWTTETRPNEPFTTCHSDRLFVISVRGFGWENGSESIFILCVRLSAFLNLMEHPPEGSIDRAIAWDQWGPINTRMLRIPLLPDPWICFVYGQRCVVQTSQTRCQILDFNPLTTRKRRQDEETVDKRRRIFECPVTTSAPFAVHSVDISDFPSAAVMLAEDGIVTVSVSTEKLFSFTRETSFYSYSRALLAAMSANKRRIAVLGSRSVGKSSLIIQYCQNEFVESYYPTIESTFAKTVNYKNIDYDCEIIDTAGQDEFSLLNSKHAIGIHGYVLVYSVSSRNSFDMIQIIYDKIIDFCGVTNIPCVVVGSKVDLEKSRQVKPEEGQKLAKSNDAAWVETSAKTNVNVGKVFELCLSEIEKRTPSNQTEPPASRCVVM
;
A
#
# COMPACT_ATOMS: atom_id res chain seq x y z
N MET A 1 38.96 -11.63 17.09
CA MET A 1 37.90 -11.24 16.13
C MET A 1 37.38 -9.90 16.60
N VAL A 2 37.41 -8.88 15.75
CA VAL A 2 36.79 -7.57 16.04
C VAL A 2 35.28 -7.80 16.08
N GLY A 3 34.62 -7.39 17.16
CA GLY A 3 33.18 -7.50 17.28
C GLY A 3 32.48 -6.55 16.31
N LEU A 4 31.31 -6.91 15.79
CA LEU A 4 30.49 -6.01 14.94
C LEU A 4 30.32 -4.57 15.50
N PRO A 5 30.21 -4.34 16.84
CA PRO A 5 30.11 -2.99 17.43
C PRO A 5 31.40 -2.15 17.36
N GLU A 6 32.56 -2.77 17.13
CA GLU A 6 33.87 -2.11 17.09
C GLU A 6 34.21 -1.56 15.69
N LEU A 7 33.36 -1.85 14.69
CA LEU A 7 33.51 -1.32 13.34
C LEU A 7 33.02 0.14 13.27
N PRO A 8 33.66 0.97 12.42
CA PRO A 8 33.15 2.29 12.04
C PRO A 8 31.69 2.24 11.58
N PRO A 9 30.85 3.24 11.95
CA PRO A 9 29.44 3.32 11.56
C PRO A 9 29.19 3.14 10.06
N GLU A 10 30.08 3.65 9.21
CA GLU A 10 29.96 3.58 7.75
C GLU A 10 30.14 2.15 7.23
N LEU A 11 31.01 1.36 7.86
CA LEU A 11 31.19 -0.05 7.53
C LEU A 11 30.00 -0.89 8.01
N ILE A 12 29.46 -0.57 9.19
CA ILE A 12 28.24 -1.20 9.70
C ILE A 12 27.06 -0.90 8.77
N GLU A 13 26.91 0.36 8.32
CA GLU A 13 25.89 0.75 7.34
C GLU A 13 26.03 -0.03 6.03
N THR A 14 27.27 -0.16 5.52
CA THR A 14 27.56 -0.94 4.31
C THR A 14 27.18 -2.42 4.47
N VAL A 15 27.44 -3.01 5.64
CA VAL A 15 27.02 -4.38 5.95
C VAL A 15 25.50 -4.48 6.00
N CYS A 16 24.83 -3.58 6.71
CA CYS A 16 23.37 -3.52 6.79
C CYS A 16 22.73 -3.36 5.41
N HIS A 17 23.37 -2.63 4.49
CA HIS A 17 22.90 -2.49 3.11
C HIS A 17 22.87 -3.81 2.32
N ARG A 18 23.59 -4.85 2.76
CA ARG A 18 23.55 -6.19 2.14
C ARG A 18 22.50 -7.13 2.74
N LEU A 19 21.85 -6.75 3.84
CA LEU A 19 20.86 -7.56 4.54
C LEU A 19 19.43 -7.22 4.07
N ASP A 20 18.50 -8.17 4.19
CA ASP A 20 17.06 -7.93 4.00
C ASP A 20 16.46 -7.04 5.10
N ALA A 21 15.31 -6.43 4.83
CA ALA A 21 14.70 -5.48 5.76
C ALA A 21 14.35 -6.11 7.11
N LEU A 22 13.93 -7.37 7.16
CA LEU A 22 13.61 -8.05 8.42
C LEU A 22 14.87 -8.26 9.25
N SER A 23 15.98 -8.66 8.64
CA SER A 23 17.28 -8.77 9.29
C SER A 23 17.76 -7.42 9.82
N ILE A 24 17.61 -6.33 9.04
CA ILE A 24 17.96 -4.98 9.50
C ILE A 24 17.10 -4.61 10.72
N ILE A 25 15.78 -4.78 10.67
CA ILE A 25 14.87 -4.47 11.78
C ILE A 25 15.25 -5.27 13.04
N ARG A 26 15.51 -6.57 12.90
CA ARG A 26 15.96 -7.43 14.01
C ARG A 26 17.28 -6.95 14.60
N LEU A 27 18.24 -6.56 13.76
CA LEU A 27 19.52 -5.99 14.20
C LEU A 27 19.32 -4.70 15.02
N THR A 28 18.36 -3.87 14.62
CA THR A 28 18.05 -2.65 15.37
C THR A 28 17.41 -2.92 16.74
N GLN A 29 16.83 -4.10 16.96
CA GLN A 29 16.24 -4.49 18.25
C GLN A 29 17.26 -5.01 19.25
N VAL A 30 18.41 -5.50 18.79
CA VAL A 30 19.42 -6.14 19.65
C VAL A 30 20.53 -5.19 20.11
N SER A 31 20.71 -4.02 19.48
CA SER A 31 21.75 -3.05 19.85
C SER A 31 21.31 -1.60 19.66
N ARG A 32 21.55 -0.77 20.70
CA ARG A 32 21.30 0.68 20.65
C ARG A 32 22.20 1.38 19.63
N GLN A 33 23.44 0.93 19.45
CA GLN A 33 24.36 1.51 18.46
C GLN A 33 23.85 1.25 17.03
N LEU A 34 23.40 0.02 16.75
CA LEU A 34 22.81 -0.33 15.45
C LEU A 34 21.50 0.43 15.20
N TRP A 35 20.68 0.60 16.25
CA TRP A 35 19.49 1.45 16.19
C TRP A 35 19.82 2.90 15.83
N THR A 36 20.85 3.50 16.47
CA THR A 36 21.28 4.88 16.17
C THR A 36 21.77 5.02 14.72
N ILE A 37 22.60 4.08 14.24
CA ILE A 37 23.08 4.07 12.84
C ILE A 37 21.91 4.01 11.87
N PHE A 38 20.93 3.13 12.13
CA PHE A 38 19.72 3.05 11.32
C PHE A 38 18.91 4.36 11.34
N GLN A 39 18.74 5.00 12.50
CA GLN A 39 18.01 6.27 12.62
C GLN A 39 18.71 7.44 11.91
N GLN A 40 20.02 7.40 11.75
CA GLN A 40 20.79 8.44 11.07
C GLN A 40 20.94 8.17 9.56
N SER A 41 20.87 6.90 9.12
CA SER A 41 20.97 6.53 7.71
C SER A 41 19.61 6.61 7.01
N SER A 42 19.42 7.66 6.21
CA SER A 42 18.28 7.75 5.29
C SER A 42 18.26 6.62 4.25
N ALA A 43 19.43 6.08 3.88
CA ALA A 43 19.56 4.99 2.91
C ALA A 43 19.07 3.64 3.47
N LEU A 44 19.42 3.31 4.72
CA LEU A 44 18.89 2.12 5.39
C LEU A 44 17.39 2.24 5.66
N GLN A 45 16.93 3.41 6.11
CA GLN A 45 15.50 3.66 6.30
C GLN A 45 14.74 3.51 4.99
N TYR A 46 15.24 4.09 3.90
CA TYR A 46 14.64 3.98 2.58
C TYR A 46 14.55 2.52 2.12
N LYS A 47 15.65 1.76 2.21
CA LYS A 47 15.67 0.34 1.86
C LYS A 47 14.62 -0.45 2.65
N VAL A 48 14.59 -0.30 3.97
CA VAL A 48 13.63 -1.00 4.83
C VAL A 48 12.20 -0.61 4.50
N GLN A 49 11.94 0.68 4.26
CA GLN A 49 10.60 1.16 3.90
C GLN A 49 10.14 0.67 2.53
N LEU A 50 11.03 0.54 1.54
CA LEU A 50 10.67 -0.02 0.24
C LEU A 50 10.14 -1.45 0.41
N GLU A 51 10.92 -2.30 1.05
CA GLU A 51 10.59 -3.71 1.24
C GLU A 51 9.33 -3.89 2.11
N ILE A 52 9.17 -3.07 3.18
CA ILE A 52 7.95 -3.03 3.99
C ILE A 52 6.71 -2.75 3.17
N ASN A 53 6.81 -1.95 2.11
CA ASN A 53 5.66 -1.53 1.33
C ASN A 53 5.46 -2.35 0.07
N GLY A 54 6.23 -3.44 -0.10
CA GLY A 54 6.17 -4.25 -1.32
C GLY A 54 6.62 -3.45 -2.54
N LEU A 55 7.56 -2.53 -2.36
CA LEU A 55 8.14 -1.70 -3.40
C LEU A 55 9.60 -2.07 -3.61
N GLN A 56 10.11 -1.83 -4.81
CA GLN A 56 11.50 -2.04 -5.19
C GLN A 56 12.12 -0.73 -5.66
N ASP A 57 13.44 -0.62 -5.52
CA ASP A 57 14.15 0.59 -5.88
C ASP A 57 14.21 0.77 -7.41
N GLY A 58 13.89 1.96 -7.89
CA GLY A 58 13.92 2.30 -9.31
C GLY A 58 15.29 2.82 -9.76
N GLN A 59 15.44 3.06 -11.06
CA GLN A 59 16.54 3.90 -11.54
C GLN A 59 16.16 5.35 -11.24
N SER A 60 16.89 6.01 -10.37
CA SER A 60 16.74 7.45 -10.22
C SER A 60 18.12 8.06 -10.33
N GLY A 61 18.25 9.15 -11.09
CA GLY A 61 19.50 9.89 -11.28
C GLY A 61 20.08 10.48 -9.97
N SER A 62 20.36 11.79 -9.94
CA SER A 62 21.06 12.45 -8.81
C SER A 62 20.23 12.62 -7.52
N CYS A 63 19.16 11.85 -7.32
CA CYS A 63 18.26 11.99 -6.18
C CYS A 63 18.86 11.33 -4.92
N SER A 64 18.95 12.07 -3.81
CA SER A 64 19.50 11.54 -2.56
C SER A 64 18.56 10.52 -1.90
N SER A 65 19.10 9.57 -1.13
CA SER A 65 18.29 8.59 -0.39
C SER A 65 17.27 9.25 0.56
N ALA A 66 17.59 10.42 1.12
CA ALA A 66 16.68 11.20 1.93
C ALA A 66 15.48 11.72 1.12
N ALA A 67 15.70 12.26 -0.07
CA ALA A 67 14.61 12.71 -0.93
C ALA A 67 13.73 11.52 -1.36
N ARG A 68 14.33 10.38 -1.72
CA ARG A 68 13.57 9.16 -2.07
C ARG A 68 12.76 8.61 -0.89
N LEU A 69 13.31 8.66 0.32
CA LEU A 69 12.57 8.29 1.55
C LEU A 69 11.35 9.18 1.77
N GLU A 70 11.46 10.48 1.53
CA GLU A 70 10.31 11.39 1.66
C GLU A 70 9.23 11.14 0.59
N LEU A 71 9.63 10.89 -0.67
CA LEU A 71 8.69 10.46 -1.73
C LEU A 71 7.97 9.16 -1.37
N LEU A 72 8.69 8.21 -0.78
CA LEU A 72 8.14 6.93 -0.36
C LEU A 72 7.15 7.09 0.81
N LYS A 73 7.48 7.90 1.82
CA LYS A 73 6.55 8.23 2.91
C LYS A 73 5.30 8.93 2.38
N ALA A 74 5.44 9.84 1.41
CA ALA A 74 4.33 10.50 0.74
C ALA A 74 3.41 9.49 0.06
N HIS A 75 3.98 8.54 -0.69
CA HIS A 75 3.25 7.46 -1.35
C HIS A 75 2.46 6.61 -0.36
N GLN A 76 3.08 6.20 0.76
CA GLN A 76 2.41 5.42 1.81
C GLN A 76 1.25 6.16 2.47
N ALA A 77 1.47 7.44 2.81
CA ALA A 77 0.45 8.28 3.43
C ALA A 77 -0.76 8.44 2.50
N ALA A 78 -0.50 8.56 1.20
CA ALA A 78 -1.54 8.65 0.18
C ALA A 78 -2.37 7.36 0.09
N TRP A 79 -1.77 6.17 0.28
CA TRP A 79 -2.50 4.89 0.30
C TRP A 79 -3.29 4.68 1.58
N THR A 80 -2.75 5.15 2.70
CA THR A 80 -3.40 5.01 4.01
C THR A 80 -4.67 5.87 4.10
N ASN A 81 -4.58 7.12 3.64
CA ASN A 81 -5.67 8.09 3.67
C ASN A 81 -6.16 8.35 2.24
N PHE A 82 -6.69 7.32 1.58
CA PHE A 82 -7.15 7.41 0.19
C PHE A 82 -8.06 8.64 0.02
N ASN A 83 -7.55 9.67 -0.65
CA ASN A 83 -8.31 10.86 -1.00
C ASN A 83 -8.00 11.22 -2.45
N CYS A 84 -9.03 11.25 -3.27
CA CYS A 84 -8.89 11.57 -4.69
C CYS A 84 -8.71 13.08 -4.84
N SER A 85 -7.48 13.50 -5.14
CA SER A 85 -7.13 14.91 -5.28
C SER A 85 -7.15 15.42 -6.72
N SER A 86 -7.12 14.53 -7.71
CA SER A 86 -7.20 14.85 -9.13
C SER A 86 -7.89 13.73 -9.90
N SER A 87 -8.63 14.08 -10.94
CA SER A 87 -9.20 13.12 -11.88
C SER A 87 -8.78 13.47 -13.31
N ILE A 88 -8.48 12.45 -14.09
CA ILE A 88 -8.13 12.54 -15.50
C ILE A 88 -9.23 11.83 -16.27
N GLN A 89 -9.90 12.57 -17.13
CA GLN A 89 -10.96 12.02 -17.97
C GLN A 89 -10.40 11.70 -19.35
N SER A 90 -10.68 10.50 -19.83
CA SER A 90 -10.44 10.06 -21.20
C SER A 90 -11.76 9.60 -21.81
N THR A 91 -12.03 9.97 -23.06
CA THR A 91 -13.22 9.50 -23.79
C THR A 91 -12.89 8.19 -24.48
N MET A 92 -13.79 7.22 -24.41
CA MET A 92 -13.74 6.00 -25.21
C MET A 92 -14.93 6.03 -26.18
N SER A 93 -14.79 5.60 -27.43
CA SER A 93 -16.00 5.19 -28.18
C SER A 93 -16.35 3.76 -27.78
N MET A 94 -17.63 3.42 -27.61
CA MET A 94 -18.04 2.06 -27.18
C MET A 94 -18.27 1.09 -28.35
N GLY A 95 -18.20 1.56 -29.59
CA GLY A 95 -18.41 0.73 -30.79
C GLY A 95 -17.13 0.09 -31.32
N GLY A 96 -16.93 -1.21 -31.05
CA GLY A 96 -15.85 -2.00 -31.66
C GLY A 96 -14.44 -1.74 -31.09
N ASN A 97 -14.38 -1.30 -29.83
CA ASN A 97 -13.12 -0.87 -29.21
C ASN A 97 -12.61 -1.86 -28.16
N TYR A 98 -11.34 -2.23 -28.30
CA TYR A 98 -10.60 -3.00 -27.29
C TYR A 98 -9.83 -2.03 -26.41
N TRP A 99 -9.58 -2.44 -25.17
CA TRP A 99 -8.83 -1.62 -24.23
C TRP A 99 -8.17 -2.49 -23.18
N GLU A 100 -7.04 -2.03 -22.65
CA GLU A 100 -6.25 -2.75 -21.66
C GLU A 100 -5.51 -1.74 -20.76
N LEU A 101 -5.39 -2.06 -19.47
CA LEU A 101 -4.62 -1.24 -18.52
C LEU A 101 -3.46 -2.09 -17.98
N VAL A 102 -2.24 -1.74 -18.38
CA VAL A 102 -1.02 -2.38 -17.87
C VAL A 102 -0.18 -1.32 -17.15
N GLY A 103 0.05 -1.51 -15.85
CA GLY A 103 0.73 -0.53 -15.03
C GLY A 103 -0.05 0.78 -14.95
N ASN A 104 0.58 1.85 -15.42
CA ASN A 104 -0.03 3.18 -15.52
C ASN A 104 -0.37 3.55 -16.97
N VAL A 105 -0.37 2.61 -17.92
CA VAL A 105 -0.69 2.90 -19.33
C VAL A 105 -2.01 2.28 -19.71
N LEU A 106 -2.94 3.14 -20.11
CA LEU A 106 -4.19 2.74 -20.74
C LEU A 106 -3.98 2.68 -22.26
N GLY A 107 -4.08 1.50 -22.84
CA GLY A 107 -4.18 1.31 -24.28
C GLY A 107 -5.63 1.18 -24.72
N THR A 108 -5.97 1.80 -25.85
CA THR A 108 -7.25 1.62 -26.52
C THR A 108 -7.03 1.38 -28.01
N TYR A 109 -7.94 0.64 -28.61
CA TYR A 109 -7.99 0.46 -30.05
C TYR A 109 -9.40 0.76 -30.53
N SER A 110 -9.52 1.50 -31.64
CA SER A 110 -10.78 1.60 -32.41
C SER A 110 -10.54 1.40 -33.89
N LEU A 111 -11.57 0.94 -34.60
CA LEU A 111 -11.51 0.84 -36.07
C LEU A 111 -11.28 2.21 -36.74
N GLU A 112 -11.76 3.30 -36.13
CA GLU A 112 -11.64 4.65 -36.69
C GLU A 112 -10.29 5.32 -36.39
N ASN A 113 -9.73 5.11 -35.20
CA ASN A 113 -8.58 5.86 -34.69
C ASN A 113 -7.32 4.99 -34.49
N GLY A 114 -7.42 3.68 -34.72
CA GLY A 114 -6.33 2.74 -34.46
C GLY A 114 -5.97 2.66 -32.98
N PHE A 115 -4.71 2.35 -32.70
CA PHE A 115 -4.19 2.26 -31.33
C PHE A 115 -3.84 3.64 -30.76
N SER A 116 -4.29 3.88 -29.54
CA SER A 116 -3.96 5.05 -28.73
C SER A 116 -3.55 4.61 -27.33
N PHE A 117 -2.51 5.24 -26.79
CA PHE A 117 -1.98 4.93 -25.47
C PHE A 117 -1.87 6.21 -24.65
N ASN A 118 -2.30 6.13 -23.40
CA ASN A 118 -2.29 7.23 -22.45
C ASN A 118 -1.66 6.78 -21.13
N ARG A 119 -0.47 7.32 -20.84
CA ARG A 119 0.21 7.13 -19.56
C ARG A 119 -0.40 8.05 -18.52
N ILE A 120 -0.95 7.43 -17.49
CA ILE A 120 -1.51 8.05 -16.30
C ILE A 120 -0.34 8.67 -15.50
N PRO A 121 -0.32 9.99 -15.27
CA PRO A 121 0.73 10.67 -14.52
C PRO A 121 0.72 10.32 -13.02
N SER A 122 1.86 10.54 -12.37
CA SER A 122 2.01 10.38 -10.92
C SER A 122 2.94 11.46 -10.39
N ALA A 123 2.40 12.48 -9.72
CA ALA A 123 3.20 13.57 -9.15
C ALA A 123 4.17 13.06 -8.06
N ILE A 124 3.73 12.08 -7.26
CA ILE A 124 4.53 11.50 -6.16
C ILE A 124 5.74 10.73 -6.71
N ARG A 125 5.56 9.99 -7.82
CA ARG A 125 6.64 9.21 -8.46
C ARG A 125 7.29 9.94 -9.63
N GLN A 126 6.94 11.21 -9.84
CA GLN A 126 7.48 12.07 -10.89
C GLN A 126 7.26 11.50 -12.31
N ILE A 127 6.13 10.81 -12.50
CA ILE A 127 5.74 10.23 -13.79
C ILE A 127 4.95 11.28 -14.56
N PRO A 128 5.44 11.75 -15.73
CA PRO A 128 4.70 12.69 -16.55
C PRO A 128 3.53 11.99 -17.26
N SER A 129 2.54 12.80 -17.66
CA SER A 129 1.52 12.31 -18.60
C SER A 129 2.13 12.25 -19.99
N GLU A 130 1.88 11.15 -20.69
CA GLU A 130 2.38 10.90 -22.04
C GLU A 130 1.28 10.26 -22.86
N ARG A 131 1.15 10.71 -24.11
CA ARG A 131 0.18 10.14 -25.06
C ARG A 131 0.87 9.88 -26.38
N TRP A 132 0.62 8.72 -26.95
CA TRP A 132 1.07 8.37 -28.28
C TRP A 132 0.03 7.48 -28.96
N SER A 133 0.09 7.42 -30.28
CA SER A 133 -0.74 6.55 -31.10
C SER A 133 0.13 5.84 -32.11
N LEU A 134 -0.35 4.69 -32.58
CA LEU A 134 0.30 3.98 -33.68
C LEU A 134 -0.36 4.34 -34.99
N ALA A 135 0.42 4.25 -36.07
CA ALA A 135 -0.13 4.26 -37.41
C ALA A 135 -1.10 3.07 -37.60
N GLU A 136 -1.99 3.20 -38.58
CA GLU A 136 -2.94 2.15 -38.93
C GLU A 136 -2.21 0.82 -39.16
N LEU A 137 -2.62 -0.18 -38.39
CA LEU A 137 -2.14 -1.54 -38.54
C LEU A 137 -3.08 -2.25 -39.51
N ASN A 138 -2.55 -2.82 -40.59
CA ASN A 138 -3.32 -3.67 -41.51
C ASN A 138 -3.56 -5.07 -40.90
N ILE A 139 -4.08 -5.11 -39.67
CA ILE A 139 -4.32 -6.31 -38.87
C ILE A 139 -5.73 -6.20 -38.31
N LYS A 140 -6.54 -7.25 -38.47
CA LYS A 140 -7.86 -7.30 -37.81
C LYS A 140 -7.67 -7.60 -36.32
N VAL A 141 -7.69 -6.55 -35.51
CA VAL A 141 -7.56 -6.69 -34.05
C VAL A 141 -8.78 -7.40 -33.47
N ASN A 142 -8.55 -8.53 -32.81
CA ASN A 142 -9.54 -9.29 -32.05
C ASN A 142 -9.35 -9.17 -30.53
N ASP A 143 -8.11 -8.95 -30.09
CA ASP A 143 -7.74 -8.60 -28.72
C ASP A 143 -6.27 -8.12 -28.68
N PHE A 144 -5.81 -7.50 -27.61
CA PHE A 144 -4.40 -7.12 -27.45
C PHE A 144 -3.95 -7.05 -26.00
N SER A 145 -2.64 -7.14 -25.78
CA SER A 145 -2.01 -6.86 -24.49
C SER A 145 -0.61 -6.27 -24.71
N MET A 146 0.04 -5.79 -23.65
CA MET A 146 1.32 -5.09 -23.77
C MET A 146 2.25 -5.34 -22.58
N ASP A 147 3.56 -5.20 -22.81
CA ASP A 147 4.58 -5.13 -21.77
C ASP A 147 5.49 -3.92 -22.01
N LEU A 148 5.28 -2.90 -21.18
CA LEU A 148 6.02 -1.62 -21.21
C LEU A 148 7.52 -1.80 -21.02
N SER A 149 7.93 -2.83 -20.27
CA SER A 149 9.34 -3.06 -19.91
C SER A 149 10.19 -3.61 -21.05
N GLN A 150 9.52 -4.10 -22.10
CA GLN A 150 10.15 -4.72 -23.26
C GLN A 150 9.76 -4.04 -24.56
N ASP A 151 9.07 -2.89 -24.54
CA ASP A 151 8.48 -2.23 -25.72
C ASP A 151 7.60 -3.19 -26.55
N LEU A 152 6.86 -4.09 -25.90
CA LEU A 152 6.11 -5.14 -26.57
C LEU A 152 4.61 -4.84 -26.62
N LEU A 153 4.05 -4.89 -27.83
CA LEU A 153 2.61 -4.92 -28.10
C LEU A 153 2.26 -6.26 -28.75
N LEU A 154 1.32 -6.98 -28.15
CA LEU A 154 0.79 -8.24 -28.66
C LEU A 154 -0.61 -8.00 -29.22
N VAL A 155 -0.84 -8.34 -30.49
CA VAL A 155 -2.15 -8.23 -31.13
C VAL A 155 -2.63 -9.61 -31.57
N VAL A 156 -3.81 -10.00 -31.14
CA VAL A 156 -4.47 -11.24 -31.55
C VAL A 156 -5.34 -10.96 -32.77
N GLU A 157 -5.20 -11.79 -33.80
CA GLU A 157 -6.00 -11.78 -35.01
C GLU A 157 -6.54 -13.19 -35.29
N VAL A 158 -7.85 -13.29 -35.46
CA VAL A 158 -8.51 -14.51 -35.94
C VAL A 158 -8.59 -14.41 -37.46
N THR A 159 -7.65 -15.07 -38.14
CA THR A 159 -7.50 -14.99 -39.61
C THR A 159 -8.48 -15.92 -40.34
N SER A 160 -8.88 -17.02 -39.71
CA SER A 160 -9.87 -17.97 -40.22
C SER A 160 -10.55 -18.71 -39.08
N SER A 161 -11.56 -19.52 -39.38
CA SER A 161 -12.17 -20.43 -38.38
C SER A 161 -11.20 -21.47 -37.83
N ARG A 162 -9.98 -21.60 -38.38
CA ARG A 162 -8.99 -22.59 -37.94
C ARG A 162 -7.71 -21.99 -37.38
N SER A 163 -7.46 -20.70 -37.58
CA SER A 163 -6.15 -20.13 -37.33
C SER A 163 -6.25 -18.83 -36.55
N THR A 164 -5.55 -18.82 -35.42
CA THR A 164 -5.33 -17.62 -34.60
C THR A 164 -3.87 -17.23 -34.71
N VAL A 165 -3.63 -15.97 -35.05
CA VAL A 165 -2.30 -15.38 -35.19
C VAL A 165 -2.09 -14.34 -34.10
N VAL A 166 -0.91 -14.38 -33.50
CA VAL A 166 -0.43 -13.45 -32.49
C VAL A 166 0.71 -12.64 -33.09
N HIS A 167 0.46 -11.37 -33.35
CA HIS A 167 1.45 -10.43 -33.89
C HIS A 167 2.25 -9.80 -32.75
N LEU A 168 3.57 -9.84 -32.86
CA LEU A 168 4.51 -9.26 -31.90
C LEU A 168 5.08 -7.96 -32.48
N LEU A 169 4.62 -6.84 -31.95
CA LEU A 169 4.93 -5.49 -32.42
C LEU A 169 5.68 -4.70 -31.35
N SER A 170 6.39 -3.67 -31.79
CA SER A 170 6.96 -2.64 -30.92
C SER A 170 5.83 -1.70 -30.47
N LEU A 171 5.67 -1.52 -29.15
CA LEU A 171 4.64 -0.67 -28.58
C LEU A 171 4.81 0.81 -28.94
N SER A 172 6.06 1.26 -29.11
CA SER A 172 6.42 2.62 -29.47
C SER A 172 6.29 2.91 -30.97
N THR A 173 6.47 1.91 -31.84
CA THR A 173 6.54 2.13 -33.31
C THR A 173 5.47 1.41 -34.12
N GLY A 174 4.80 0.39 -33.57
CA GLY A 174 3.83 -0.45 -34.26
C GLY A 174 4.43 -1.40 -35.31
N ARG A 175 5.77 -1.45 -35.44
CA ARG A 175 6.49 -2.33 -36.37
C ARG A 175 6.75 -3.70 -35.74
N PRO A 176 7.07 -4.75 -36.52
CA PRO A 176 7.51 -6.03 -35.99
C PRO A 176 8.59 -5.86 -34.92
N HIS A 177 8.40 -6.50 -33.76
CA HIS A 177 9.28 -6.28 -32.61
C HIS A 177 10.71 -6.76 -32.92
N PRO A 178 11.76 -5.94 -32.69
CA PRO A 178 13.13 -6.26 -33.13
C PRO A 178 13.75 -7.48 -32.45
N LEU A 179 13.32 -7.78 -31.20
CA LEU A 179 13.78 -8.97 -30.46
C LEU A 179 12.99 -10.24 -30.80
N ALA A 180 11.90 -10.15 -31.55
CA ALA A 180 11.11 -11.31 -31.94
C ALA A 180 11.74 -11.96 -33.18
N ARG A 181 12.33 -13.15 -33.04
CA ARG A 181 12.84 -13.90 -34.21
C ARG A 181 11.73 -14.24 -35.20
N ASN A 182 10.54 -14.54 -34.68
CA ASN A 182 9.33 -14.72 -35.45
C ASN A 182 8.28 -13.71 -34.97
N PRO A 183 7.94 -12.68 -35.77
CA PRO A 183 6.99 -11.65 -35.36
C PRO A 183 5.53 -12.11 -35.40
N GLN A 184 5.24 -13.31 -35.92
CA GLN A 184 3.90 -13.88 -35.97
C GLN A 184 3.90 -15.29 -35.41
N LEU A 185 3.23 -15.50 -34.28
CA LEU A 185 3.04 -16.82 -33.70
C LEU A 185 1.65 -17.30 -34.09
N SER A 186 1.53 -18.54 -34.56
CA SER A 186 0.23 -19.09 -34.95
C SER A 186 -0.04 -20.41 -34.24
N ARG A 187 -1.32 -20.71 -34.09
CA ARG A 187 -1.83 -22.05 -33.84
C ARG A 187 -2.96 -22.32 -34.83
N ASP A 188 -2.80 -23.41 -35.56
CA ASP A 188 -3.87 -23.98 -36.36
C ASP A 188 -4.56 -25.07 -35.53
N VAL A 189 -5.89 -25.07 -35.51
CA VAL A 189 -6.70 -26.16 -34.95
C VAL A 189 -7.17 -27.08 -36.08
N ASP A 190 -7.16 -28.39 -35.79
CA ASP A 190 -7.49 -29.44 -36.74
C ASP A 190 -8.95 -29.34 -37.24
N GLU A 191 -9.86 -28.99 -36.33
CA GLU A 191 -11.28 -28.78 -36.62
C GLU A 191 -11.60 -27.29 -36.79
N PRO A 192 -12.44 -26.94 -37.79
CA PRO A 192 -12.89 -25.57 -37.97
C PRO A 192 -13.82 -25.21 -36.82
N ARG A 193 -13.49 -24.11 -36.17
CA ARG A 193 -14.25 -23.62 -35.05
C ARG A 193 -15.65 -23.14 -35.49
N HIS A 194 -16.66 -23.42 -34.68
CA HIS A 194 -18.06 -23.20 -34.99
C HIS A 194 -18.61 -21.89 -34.42
N SER A 195 -18.01 -21.37 -33.34
CA SER A 195 -18.46 -20.14 -32.69
C SER A 195 -18.04 -18.88 -33.46
N SER A 196 -18.90 -17.87 -33.47
CA SER A 196 -18.55 -16.53 -33.97
C SER A 196 -17.97 -15.61 -32.89
N SER A 197 -17.99 -16.03 -31.62
CA SER A 197 -17.58 -15.23 -30.47
C SER A 197 -16.50 -15.95 -29.67
N TYR A 198 -15.25 -15.51 -29.83
CA TYR A 198 -14.11 -15.99 -29.04
C TYR A 198 -13.82 -15.03 -27.89
N GLN A 199 -13.48 -15.63 -26.77
CA GLN A 199 -12.89 -14.95 -25.64
C GLN A 199 -11.41 -15.30 -25.56
N PHE A 200 -10.60 -14.31 -25.25
CA PHE A 200 -9.15 -14.44 -25.16
C PHE A 200 -8.71 -14.08 -23.75
N GLN A 201 -7.81 -14.89 -23.20
CA GLN A 201 -7.04 -14.50 -22.02
C GLN A 201 -5.57 -14.44 -22.42
N ILE A 202 -5.02 -13.22 -22.41
CA ILE A 202 -3.62 -12.96 -22.77
C ILE A 202 -2.83 -12.71 -21.48
N ARG A 203 -1.65 -13.33 -21.36
CA ARG A 203 -0.72 -13.08 -20.26
C ARG A 203 0.71 -12.99 -20.80
N ILE A 204 1.43 -11.95 -20.39
CA ILE A 204 2.85 -11.77 -20.67
C ILE A 204 3.62 -11.91 -19.35
N TYR A 205 4.68 -12.72 -19.34
CA TYR A 205 5.58 -12.84 -18.19
C TYR A 205 6.99 -13.18 -18.65
N GLY A 206 7.94 -12.27 -18.48
CA GLY A 206 9.31 -12.52 -18.92
C GLY A 206 9.39 -12.69 -20.43
N GLU A 207 9.97 -13.82 -20.80
CA GLU A 207 10.10 -14.25 -22.19
C GLU A 207 8.90 -15.09 -22.66
N HIS A 208 7.91 -15.30 -21.79
CA HIS A 208 6.75 -16.11 -22.08
C HIS A 208 5.53 -15.26 -22.41
N ILE A 209 4.76 -15.74 -23.36
CA ILE A 209 3.38 -15.30 -23.60
C ILE A 209 2.48 -16.50 -23.60
N GLY A 210 1.37 -16.36 -22.90
CA GLY A 210 0.28 -17.31 -22.90
C GLY A 210 -0.95 -16.72 -23.59
N LEU A 211 -1.67 -17.57 -24.31
CA LEU A 211 -2.97 -17.28 -24.89
C LEU A 211 -3.90 -18.45 -24.58
N LEU A 212 -4.95 -18.19 -23.81
CA LEU A 212 -6.09 -19.10 -23.71
C LEU A 212 -7.18 -18.59 -24.66
N THR A 213 -7.65 -19.48 -25.53
CA THR A 213 -8.82 -19.23 -26.36
C THR A 213 -9.97 -20.04 -25.81
N ASP A 214 -11.05 -19.37 -25.42
CA ASP A 214 -12.30 -19.99 -25.01
C ASP A 214 -13.41 -19.62 -26.01
N ALA A 215 -14.21 -20.60 -26.40
CA ALA A 215 -15.42 -20.39 -27.18
C ALA A 215 -16.48 -21.35 -26.65
N HIS A 216 -17.66 -20.82 -26.35
CA HIS A 216 -18.76 -21.56 -25.72
C HIS A 216 -19.14 -22.89 -26.38
N ASP A 217 -18.81 -23.09 -27.67
CA ASP A 217 -19.12 -24.29 -28.46
C ASP A 217 -17.88 -25.03 -29.00
N ASP A 218 -16.65 -24.55 -28.71
CA ASP A 218 -15.40 -25.11 -29.25
C ASP A 218 -14.42 -25.47 -28.13
N THR A 219 -13.50 -26.40 -28.39
CA THR A 219 -12.55 -26.85 -27.35
C THR A 219 -11.62 -25.73 -26.89
N ALA A 220 -11.58 -25.47 -25.58
CA ALA A 220 -10.69 -24.46 -25.01
C ALA A 220 -9.22 -24.83 -25.26
N GLY A 221 -8.40 -23.82 -25.57
CA GLY A 221 -7.03 -24.01 -26.03
C GLY A 221 -6.04 -23.08 -25.35
N LEU A 222 -5.10 -23.63 -24.58
CA LEU A 222 -4.03 -22.87 -23.91
C LEU A 222 -2.69 -23.08 -24.61
N MET A 223 -2.13 -21.99 -25.13
CA MET A 223 -0.82 -21.98 -25.76
C MET A 223 0.16 -21.12 -24.97
N VAL A 224 1.40 -21.57 -24.87
CA VAL A 224 2.50 -20.78 -24.31
C VAL A 224 3.68 -20.80 -25.26
N TRP A 225 4.25 -19.63 -25.55
CA TRP A 225 5.44 -19.48 -26.40
C TRP A 225 6.55 -18.73 -25.68
N GLY A 226 7.80 -19.03 -26.04
CA GLY A 226 8.93 -18.14 -25.80
C GLY A 226 9.02 -17.09 -26.91
N TRP A 227 8.54 -15.87 -26.68
CA TRP A 227 8.21 -14.92 -27.76
C TRP A 227 9.41 -14.42 -28.56
N LYS A 228 10.56 -14.24 -27.90
CA LYS A 228 11.81 -13.88 -28.59
C LYS A 228 12.27 -15.00 -29.53
N THR A 229 12.05 -16.25 -29.12
CA THR A 229 12.50 -17.44 -29.86
C THR A 229 11.49 -17.93 -30.91
N GLY A 230 10.21 -17.64 -30.72
CA GLY A 230 9.10 -18.21 -31.48
C GLY A 230 8.74 -19.66 -31.13
N VAL A 231 9.41 -20.27 -30.14
CA VAL A 231 9.21 -21.69 -29.79
C VAL A 231 7.97 -21.86 -28.93
N MET A 232 7.06 -22.72 -29.37
CA MET A 232 5.90 -23.17 -28.58
C MET A 232 6.34 -24.12 -27.47
N LYS A 233 6.03 -23.74 -26.23
CA LYS A 233 6.37 -24.41 -24.96
C LYS A 233 5.22 -25.29 -24.46
N LYS A 234 3.98 -24.79 -24.50
CA LYS A 234 2.76 -25.55 -24.17
C LYS A 234 1.71 -25.39 -25.25
N ASP A 235 0.96 -26.46 -25.46
CA ASP A 235 -0.19 -26.53 -26.35
C ASP A 235 -1.18 -27.52 -25.74
N LEU A 236 -2.06 -26.99 -24.89
CA LEU A 236 -3.07 -27.76 -24.18
C LEU A 236 -4.43 -27.51 -24.80
N SER A 237 -5.23 -28.56 -24.86
CA SER A 237 -6.64 -28.51 -25.25
C SER A 237 -7.47 -29.25 -24.20
N GLY A 238 -8.58 -28.65 -23.80
CA GLY A 238 -9.50 -29.25 -22.84
C GLY A 238 -10.45 -28.22 -22.27
N ASP A 239 -11.74 -28.52 -22.32
CA ASP A 239 -12.83 -27.66 -21.83
C ASP A 239 -12.81 -27.50 -20.32
N GLU A 240 -12.08 -28.38 -19.62
CA GLU A 240 -11.84 -28.24 -18.20
C GLU A 240 -10.96 -27.04 -17.84
N ILE A 241 -10.17 -26.48 -18.79
CA ILE A 241 -9.26 -25.36 -18.54
C ILE A 241 -10.05 -24.06 -18.59
N THR A 242 -10.26 -23.42 -17.44
CA THR A 242 -11.05 -22.19 -17.38
C THR A 242 -10.20 -20.92 -17.37
N SER A 243 -8.96 -20.98 -16.88
CA SER A 243 -8.08 -19.81 -16.78
C SER A 243 -6.63 -20.19 -16.50
N PHE A 244 -5.70 -19.25 -16.70
CA PHE A 244 -4.29 -19.46 -16.39
C PHE A 244 -3.56 -18.19 -15.92
N ALA A 245 -2.42 -18.40 -15.27
CA ALA A 245 -1.46 -17.36 -14.93
C ALA A 245 -0.04 -17.94 -14.78
N PHE A 246 0.98 -17.14 -15.05
CA PHE A 246 2.36 -17.52 -14.74
C PHE A 246 2.63 -17.34 -13.24
N LEU A 247 3.28 -18.32 -12.60
CA LEU A 247 3.81 -18.17 -11.23
C LEU A 247 5.21 -17.56 -11.29
N ASP A 248 6.05 -18.08 -12.17
CA ASP A 248 7.41 -17.59 -12.46
C ASP A 248 7.83 -17.98 -13.89
N HIS A 249 9.13 -17.90 -14.20
CA HIS A 249 9.68 -18.23 -15.52
C HIS A 249 9.62 -19.71 -15.88
N ARG A 250 9.26 -20.59 -14.94
CA ARG A 250 9.24 -22.05 -15.13
C ARG A 250 7.86 -22.65 -14.88
N MET A 251 7.06 -22.04 -14.01
CA MET A 251 5.82 -22.60 -13.51
C MET A 251 4.60 -21.84 -14.02
N LEU A 252 3.64 -22.59 -14.56
CA LEU A 252 2.35 -22.13 -15.06
C LEU A 252 1.24 -22.64 -14.12
N LEU A 253 0.39 -21.75 -13.65
CA LEU A 253 -0.82 -22.09 -12.91
C LEU A 253 -2.01 -22.12 -13.87
N ILE A 254 -2.76 -23.22 -13.88
CA ILE A 254 -4.04 -23.32 -14.58
C ILE A 254 -5.15 -23.61 -13.58
N SER A 255 -6.33 -23.02 -13.76
CA SER A 255 -7.53 -23.47 -13.07
C SER A 255 -8.23 -24.50 -13.94
N VAL A 256 -8.60 -25.63 -13.31
CA VAL A 256 -9.32 -26.69 -13.96
C VAL A 256 -10.57 -27.07 -13.18
N TYR A 257 -11.61 -27.41 -13.91
CA TYR A 257 -12.86 -27.88 -13.34
C TYR A 257 -13.22 -29.25 -13.91
N ILE A 258 -13.06 -30.30 -13.09
CA ILE A 258 -13.31 -31.68 -13.51
C ILE A 258 -14.18 -32.36 -12.44
N ASN A 259 -15.27 -33.02 -12.85
CA ASN A 259 -16.13 -33.82 -11.98
C ASN A 259 -16.58 -33.09 -10.69
N PHE A 260 -17.05 -31.84 -10.81
CA PHE A 260 -17.48 -31.01 -9.67
C PHE A 260 -16.39 -30.63 -8.67
N GLN A 261 -15.12 -30.89 -8.99
CA GLN A 261 -13.98 -30.55 -8.14
C GLN A 261 -13.15 -29.43 -8.80
N PRO A 262 -13.23 -28.20 -8.27
CA PRO A 262 -12.34 -27.13 -8.70
C PRO A 262 -10.92 -27.36 -8.17
N GLU A 263 -9.92 -27.22 -9.05
CA GLU A 263 -8.51 -27.37 -8.72
C GLU A 263 -7.65 -26.28 -9.40
N LEU A 264 -6.55 -25.90 -8.75
CA LEU A 264 -5.48 -25.11 -9.36
C LEU A 264 -4.28 -26.03 -9.61
N ARG A 265 -3.88 -26.25 -10.86
CA ARG A 265 -2.75 -27.12 -11.21
C ARG A 265 -1.53 -26.31 -11.61
N VAL A 266 -0.37 -26.73 -11.13
CA VAL A 266 0.92 -26.14 -11.47
C VAL A 266 1.62 -27.03 -12.47
N LEU A 267 1.95 -26.49 -13.64
CA LEU A 267 2.64 -27.16 -14.73
C LEU A 267 4.04 -26.59 -14.92
N ASP A 268 5.03 -27.44 -15.20
CA ASP A 268 6.34 -26.99 -15.68
C ASP A 268 6.21 -26.60 -17.16
N ILE A 269 6.53 -25.35 -17.49
CA ILE A 269 6.48 -24.78 -18.84
C ILE A 269 7.40 -25.55 -19.80
N GLU A 270 8.54 -26.03 -19.32
CA GLU A 270 9.50 -26.81 -20.12
C GLU A 270 9.19 -28.32 -20.12
N GLY A 271 8.14 -28.75 -19.41
CA GLY A 271 7.64 -30.12 -19.43
C GLY A 271 6.99 -30.50 -20.78
N PRO A 272 6.36 -31.69 -20.88
CA PRO A 272 5.72 -32.14 -22.11
C PRO A 272 4.66 -31.14 -22.60
N LYS A 273 4.63 -30.87 -23.91
CA LYS A 273 3.83 -29.78 -24.49
C LYS A 273 2.33 -29.92 -24.29
N THR A 274 1.81 -31.15 -24.39
CA THR A 274 0.38 -31.49 -24.39
C THR A 274 -0.09 -32.12 -23.08
N ALA A 275 0.81 -32.31 -22.10
CA ALA A 275 0.46 -32.95 -20.83
C ALA A 275 -0.12 -31.94 -19.84
N MET A 276 -1.30 -32.28 -19.31
CA MET A 276 -1.93 -31.60 -18.18
C MET A 276 -1.50 -32.15 -16.81
N SER A 277 -0.67 -33.20 -16.77
CA SER A 277 -0.02 -33.65 -15.54
C SER A 277 1.04 -32.63 -15.13
N GLY A 278 0.97 -32.24 -13.87
CA GLY A 278 1.71 -31.14 -13.28
C GLY A 278 2.65 -31.56 -12.17
N TYR A 279 3.28 -30.53 -11.59
CA TYR A 279 4.13 -30.63 -10.42
C TYR A 279 3.30 -30.85 -9.15
N SER A 280 2.20 -30.10 -9.01
CA SER A 280 1.28 -30.17 -7.87
C SER A 280 -0.09 -29.63 -8.26
N SER A 281 -1.14 -30.06 -7.55
CA SER A 281 -2.48 -29.48 -7.65
C SER A 281 -2.96 -29.02 -6.28
N PHE A 282 -3.60 -27.86 -6.23
CA PHE A 282 -4.21 -27.29 -5.03
C PHE A 282 -5.71 -27.46 -5.15
N ARG A 283 -6.30 -28.35 -4.34
CA ARG A 283 -7.74 -28.54 -4.34
C ARG A 283 -8.42 -27.35 -3.68
N LEU A 284 -9.45 -26.83 -4.35
CA LEU A 284 -10.38 -25.87 -3.79
C LEU A 284 -11.51 -26.60 -3.05
N PRO A 285 -12.31 -25.89 -2.23
CA PRO A 285 -13.45 -26.51 -1.55
C PRO A 285 -14.40 -27.15 -2.57
N ALA A 286 -14.87 -28.36 -2.27
CA ALA A 286 -15.79 -29.08 -3.13
C ALA A 286 -17.11 -28.31 -3.30
N LEU A 287 -17.68 -28.38 -4.50
CA LEU A 287 -18.97 -27.75 -4.79
C LEU A 287 -20.12 -28.58 -4.20
N ASN A 288 -21.19 -27.89 -3.82
CA ASN A 288 -22.39 -28.53 -3.32
C ASN A 288 -23.21 -29.14 -4.48
N THR A 289 -23.02 -30.42 -4.75
CA THR A 289 -23.73 -31.15 -5.81
C THR A 289 -25.21 -31.42 -5.48
N ASP A 290 -25.61 -31.34 -4.21
CA ASP A 290 -27.00 -31.50 -3.79
C ASP A 290 -27.82 -30.22 -4.04
N ASN A 291 -27.14 -29.08 -4.24
CA ASN A 291 -27.78 -27.83 -4.62
C ASN A 291 -27.97 -27.78 -6.14
N TRP A 292 -29.08 -28.33 -6.60
CA TRP A 292 -29.56 -28.31 -7.99
C TRP A 292 -29.71 -26.89 -8.58
N GLU A 293 -29.55 -25.85 -7.78
CA GLU A 293 -29.47 -24.47 -8.26
C GLU A 293 -28.19 -24.22 -9.07
N ILE A 294 -27.06 -24.91 -8.87
CA ILE A 294 -25.79 -24.60 -9.57
C ILE A 294 -25.78 -25.21 -10.98
N SER A 295 -25.85 -24.38 -12.03
CA SER A 295 -25.81 -24.79 -13.44
C SER A 295 -24.40 -24.88 -14.02
N GLN A 296 -23.56 -23.94 -13.64
CA GLN A 296 -22.24 -23.75 -14.19
C GLN A 296 -21.35 -23.13 -13.12
N VAL A 297 -20.11 -23.59 -13.07
CA VAL A 297 -19.05 -22.94 -12.31
C VAL A 297 -18.00 -22.43 -13.26
N ASP A 298 -17.70 -21.15 -13.11
CA ASP A 298 -16.63 -20.49 -13.84
C ASP A 298 -15.56 -20.02 -12.87
N MET A 299 -14.30 -20.21 -13.26
CA MET A 299 -13.14 -19.80 -12.47
C MET A 299 -12.17 -18.98 -13.30
N MET A 300 -11.88 -17.78 -12.83
CA MET A 300 -10.92 -16.89 -13.49
C MET A 300 -9.76 -16.54 -12.57
N ILE A 301 -8.54 -16.64 -13.08
CA ILE A 301 -7.33 -16.21 -12.38
C ILE A 301 -6.95 -14.81 -12.86
N GLN A 302 -6.97 -13.85 -11.93
CA GLN A 302 -6.47 -12.51 -12.13
C GLN A 302 -5.24 -12.25 -11.28
N THR A 303 -4.21 -11.74 -11.92
CA THR A 303 -2.98 -11.27 -11.30
C THR A 303 -2.41 -10.21 -12.23
N GLU A 304 -1.66 -9.26 -11.67
CA GLU A 304 -0.97 -8.28 -12.49
C GLU A 304 -0.01 -9.02 -13.45
N PRO A 305 -0.04 -8.74 -14.77
CA PRO A 305 1.01 -9.17 -15.67
C PRO A 305 2.32 -8.49 -15.23
N SER A 306 3.22 -9.25 -14.61
CA SER A 306 4.46 -8.69 -14.07
C SER A 306 5.33 -8.18 -15.22
N PRO A 307 5.61 -6.88 -15.30
CA PRO A 307 6.60 -6.38 -16.23
C PRO A 307 7.98 -6.98 -15.90
N SER A 308 8.75 -7.26 -16.94
CA SER A 308 10.05 -7.93 -16.87
C SER A 308 11.17 -6.91 -16.76
N TRP A 309 11.00 -5.92 -15.87
CA TRP A 309 11.96 -4.83 -15.71
C TRP A 309 13.34 -5.37 -15.33
N THR A 310 14.26 -5.35 -16.29
CA THR A 310 15.67 -5.60 -16.05
C THR A 310 16.31 -4.36 -15.43
N THR A 311 17.49 -4.48 -14.83
CA THR A 311 18.24 -3.33 -14.31
C THR A 311 18.47 -2.26 -15.37
N GLU A 312 18.49 -2.60 -16.66
CA GLU A 312 18.73 -1.69 -17.80
C GLU A 312 17.45 -1.06 -18.36
N THR A 313 16.32 -1.78 -18.28
CA THR A 313 15.03 -1.32 -18.83
C THR A 313 14.15 -0.62 -17.82
N ARG A 314 14.54 -0.58 -16.53
CA ARG A 314 13.76 0.04 -15.45
C ARG A 314 13.33 1.48 -15.78
N PRO A 315 12.10 1.89 -15.40
CA PRO A 315 11.68 3.26 -15.55
C PRO A 315 12.62 4.18 -14.76
N ASN A 316 12.86 5.38 -15.29
CA ASN A 316 13.55 6.46 -14.57
C ASN A 316 12.61 7.07 -13.51
N GLU A 317 12.19 6.22 -12.57
CA GLU A 317 11.23 6.49 -11.51
C GLU A 317 11.92 6.21 -10.15
N PRO A 318 11.58 6.95 -9.07
CA PRO A 318 12.21 6.77 -7.77
C PRO A 318 12.08 5.36 -7.20
N PHE A 319 10.96 4.68 -7.41
CA PHE A 319 10.68 3.31 -6.96
C PHE A 319 9.49 2.77 -7.73
N THR A 320 9.32 1.45 -7.80
CA THR A 320 8.18 0.78 -8.43
C THR A 320 7.61 -0.29 -7.51
N THR A 321 6.45 -0.82 -7.85
CA THR A 321 5.89 -2.01 -7.18
C THR A 321 6.84 -3.20 -7.33
N CYS A 322 7.02 -3.95 -6.25
CA CYS A 322 7.79 -5.18 -6.25
C CYS A 322 6.86 -6.35 -6.61
N HIS A 323 7.23 -7.11 -7.64
CA HIS A 323 6.40 -8.21 -8.14
C HIS A 323 6.82 -9.59 -7.58
N SER A 324 7.76 -9.62 -6.63
CA SER A 324 8.33 -10.85 -6.06
C SER A 324 7.30 -11.67 -5.27
N ASP A 325 6.27 -11.03 -4.72
CA ASP A 325 5.18 -11.69 -3.99
C ASP A 325 3.82 -11.07 -4.34
N ARG A 326 3.45 -11.15 -5.62
CA ARG A 326 2.19 -10.60 -6.15
C ARG A 326 0.96 -11.38 -5.68
N LEU A 327 -0.19 -10.72 -5.76
CA LEU A 327 -1.50 -11.28 -5.43
C LEU A 327 -2.10 -12.00 -6.63
N PHE A 328 -2.64 -13.17 -6.37
CA PHE A 328 -3.52 -13.92 -7.26
C PHE A 328 -4.93 -13.84 -6.68
N VAL A 329 -5.89 -13.43 -7.51
CA VAL A 329 -7.29 -13.44 -7.17
C VAL A 329 -7.99 -14.42 -8.10
N ILE A 330 -8.50 -15.50 -7.52
CA ILE A 330 -9.28 -16.50 -8.23
C ILE A 330 -10.75 -16.21 -7.97
N SER A 331 -11.51 -15.82 -8.99
CA SER A 331 -12.96 -15.73 -8.89
C SER A 331 -13.57 -17.13 -9.05
N VAL A 332 -14.62 -17.41 -8.29
CA VAL A 332 -15.45 -18.61 -8.42
C VAL A 332 -16.90 -18.15 -8.50
N ARG A 333 -17.54 -18.44 -9.64
CA ARG A 333 -18.92 -18.05 -9.94
C ARG A 333 -19.81 -19.28 -9.95
N GLY A 334 -20.95 -19.22 -9.28
CA GLY A 334 -22.01 -20.22 -9.38
C GLY A 334 -23.30 -19.60 -9.87
N PHE A 335 -23.89 -20.18 -10.91
CA PHE A 335 -25.13 -19.69 -11.54
C PHE A 335 -26.35 -20.51 -11.12
N GLY A 336 -27.40 -19.84 -10.66
CA GLY A 336 -28.70 -20.39 -10.26
C GLY A 336 -29.67 -20.65 -11.42
N TRP A 337 -30.17 -21.88 -11.62
CA TRP A 337 -31.17 -22.18 -12.69
C TRP A 337 -32.52 -21.45 -12.53
N GLU A 338 -33.12 -21.45 -11.33
CA GLU A 338 -34.53 -21.05 -11.17
C GLU A 338 -34.76 -19.54 -11.05
N ASN A 339 -33.81 -18.81 -10.47
CA ASN A 339 -33.99 -17.41 -10.12
C ASN A 339 -32.97 -16.48 -10.81
N GLY A 340 -32.07 -17.03 -11.64
CA GLY A 340 -30.93 -16.30 -12.19
C GLY A 340 -29.99 -15.76 -11.09
N SER A 341 -30.07 -16.31 -9.88
CA SER A 341 -29.28 -15.84 -8.74
C SER A 341 -27.83 -16.25 -8.90
N GLU A 342 -26.93 -15.26 -8.98
CA GLU A 342 -25.50 -15.50 -9.03
C GLU A 342 -24.90 -15.43 -7.62
N SER A 343 -23.95 -16.33 -7.34
CA SER A 343 -23.10 -16.21 -6.15
C SER A 343 -21.65 -16.15 -6.60
N ILE A 344 -20.94 -15.13 -6.12
CA ILE A 344 -19.58 -14.81 -6.55
C ILE A 344 -18.69 -14.77 -5.32
N PHE A 345 -17.60 -15.52 -5.40
CA PHE A 345 -16.54 -15.50 -4.42
C PHE A 345 -15.24 -15.12 -5.10
N ILE A 346 -14.39 -14.40 -4.38
CA ILE A 346 -12.99 -14.21 -4.74
C ILE A 346 -12.12 -14.89 -3.69
N LEU A 347 -11.10 -15.59 -4.15
CA LEU A 347 -10.08 -16.21 -3.35
C LEU A 347 -8.76 -15.49 -3.59
N CYS A 348 -8.30 -14.75 -2.58
CA CYS A 348 -7.05 -14.01 -2.62
C CYS A 348 -5.91 -14.86 -2.06
N VAL A 349 -4.84 -15.03 -2.83
CA VAL A 349 -3.67 -15.86 -2.50
C VAL A 349 -2.39 -15.14 -2.92
N ARG A 350 -1.38 -15.08 -2.06
CA ARG A 350 -0.06 -14.52 -2.41
C ARG A 350 0.80 -15.56 -3.12
N LEU A 351 1.67 -15.14 -4.04
CA LEU A 351 2.59 -16.02 -4.76
C LEU A 351 3.42 -16.92 -3.82
N SER A 352 3.97 -16.33 -2.76
CA SER A 352 4.76 -17.01 -1.72
C SER A 352 4.03 -18.19 -1.07
N ALA A 353 2.70 -18.16 -0.99
CA ALA A 353 1.93 -19.30 -0.46
C ALA A 353 2.05 -20.53 -1.38
N PHE A 354 1.93 -20.33 -2.69
CA PHE A 354 2.15 -21.40 -3.67
C PHE A 354 3.60 -21.89 -3.61
N LEU A 355 4.58 -20.97 -3.65
CA LEU A 355 6.00 -21.34 -3.71
C LEU A 355 6.44 -22.11 -2.45
N ASN A 356 6.11 -21.63 -1.25
CA ASN A 356 6.49 -22.29 0.01
C ASN A 356 5.95 -23.73 0.13
N LEU A 357 4.76 -24.00 -0.42
CA LEU A 357 4.16 -25.33 -0.42
C LEU A 357 4.82 -26.28 -1.45
N MET A 358 5.51 -25.70 -2.44
CA MET A 358 6.20 -26.42 -3.51
C MET A 358 7.70 -26.64 -3.26
N GLU A 359 8.35 -25.87 -2.36
CA GLU A 359 9.82 -25.91 -2.12
C GLU A 359 10.36 -27.25 -1.56
N HIS A 360 9.50 -28.18 -1.11
CA HIS A 360 9.90 -29.50 -0.61
C HIS A 360 9.08 -30.64 -1.23
N PRO A 361 9.27 -30.96 -2.52
CA PRO A 361 8.67 -32.15 -3.11
C PRO A 361 9.47 -33.40 -2.65
N PRO A 362 8.81 -34.46 -2.15
CA PRO A 362 9.46 -35.76 -2.04
C PRO A 362 9.98 -36.16 -3.42
N GLU A 363 11.22 -36.65 -3.52
CA GLU A 363 11.80 -37.10 -4.79
C GLU A 363 10.85 -38.08 -5.51
N GLY A 364 10.47 -37.76 -6.75
CA GLY A 364 9.64 -38.61 -7.60
C GLY A 364 8.12 -38.42 -7.53
N SER A 365 7.59 -37.48 -6.73
CA SER A 365 6.14 -37.20 -6.74
C SER A 365 5.74 -36.32 -7.93
N ILE A 366 5.13 -36.90 -8.96
CA ILE A 366 4.39 -36.19 -10.01
C ILE A 366 2.93 -36.05 -9.54
N ASP A 367 2.27 -34.93 -9.86
CA ASP A 367 0.85 -34.70 -9.54
C ASP A 367 0.50 -34.79 -8.03
N ARG A 368 1.31 -34.17 -7.17
CA ARG A 368 0.96 -34.07 -5.74
C ARG A 368 -0.30 -33.23 -5.56
N ALA A 369 -1.42 -33.87 -5.20
CA ALA A 369 -2.63 -33.18 -4.80
C ALA A 369 -2.56 -32.71 -3.34
N ILE A 370 -2.66 -31.41 -3.12
CA ILE A 370 -2.68 -30.75 -1.82
C ILE A 370 -4.14 -30.42 -1.49
N ALA A 371 -4.65 -31.07 -0.46
CA ALA A 371 -6.03 -30.91 -0.02
C ALA A 371 -6.28 -29.52 0.61
N TRP A 372 -7.50 -28.99 0.47
CA TRP A 372 -7.85 -27.63 0.92
C TRP A 372 -7.48 -27.36 2.37
N ASP A 373 -7.73 -28.31 3.28
CA ASP A 373 -7.41 -28.23 4.72
C ASP A 373 -5.91 -28.03 5.01
N GLN A 374 -5.04 -28.44 4.10
CA GLN A 374 -3.58 -28.30 4.24
C GLN A 374 -3.06 -26.91 3.85
N TRP A 375 -3.72 -26.22 2.91
CA TRP A 375 -3.18 -24.97 2.34
C TRP A 375 -4.13 -23.78 2.42
N GLY A 376 -5.44 -24.01 2.25
CA GLY A 376 -6.47 -22.98 2.10
C GLY A 376 -6.64 -22.11 3.35
N PRO A 377 -6.98 -22.69 4.53
CA PRO A 377 -7.37 -21.91 5.71
C PRO A 377 -6.38 -20.83 6.14
N ILE A 378 -5.07 -21.11 6.09
CA ILE A 378 -4.04 -20.19 6.57
C ILE A 378 -3.61 -19.20 5.49
N ASN A 379 -3.45 -19.68 4.25
CA ASN A 379 -2.76 -18.92 3.21
C ASN A 379 -3.69 -18.11 2.30
N THR A 380 -5.00 -18.27 2.46
CA THR A 380 -5.99 -17.65 1.58
C THR A 380 -6.95 -16.76 2.35
N ARG A 381 -7.61 -15.86 1.62
CA ARG A 381 -8.78 -15.11 2.08
C ARG A 381 -9.87 -15.26 1.03
N MET A 382 -10.99 -15.86 1.40
CA MET A 382 -12.15 -15.97 0.54
C MET A 382 -13.20 -14.95 0.95
N LEU A 383 -13.71 -14.17 0.00
CA LEU A 383 -14.71 -13.13 0.24
C LEU A 383 -15.88 -13.31 -0.74
N ARG A 384 -17.11 -13.16 -0.23
CA ARG A 384 -18.28 -13.05 -1.09
C ARG A 384 -18.42 -11.60 -1.54
N ILE A 385 -18.53 -11.37 -2.85
CA ILE A 385 -18.68 -10.03 -3.43
C ILE A 385 -20.06 -9.84 -4.04
N PRO A 386 -20.63 -8.62 -3.99
CA PRO A 386 -22.01 -8.36 -4.43
C PRO A 386 -22.13 -8.19 -5.94
N LEU A 387 -21.06 -7.74 -6.60
CA LEU A 387 -20.97 -7.49 -8.03
C LEU A 387 -19.62 -8.02 -8.50
N LEU A 388 -19.59 -8.70 -9.63
CA LEU A 388 -18.35 -9.03 -10.29
C LEU A 388 -17.69 -7.73 -10.79
N PRO A 389 -16.40 -7.52 -10.50
CA PRO A 389 -15.57 -6.79 -11.44
C PRO A 389 -15.72 -7.50 -12.78
N ASP A 390 -15.99 -6.74 -13.84
CA ASP A 390 -16.03 -7.29 -15.19
C ASP A 390 -14.75 -8.14 -15.42
N PRO A 391 -14.88 -9.41 -15.83
CA PRO A 391 -13.75 -10.33 -15.92
C PRO A 391 -12.63 -9.82 -16.83
N TRP A 392 -12.94 -8.90 -17.76
CA TRP A 392 -11.98 -8.35 -18.72
C TRP A 392 -11.11 -7.24 -18.15
N ILE A 393 -11.20 -6.99 -16.85
CA ILE A 393 -10.64 -5.81 -16.22
C ILE A 393 -9.64 -6.22 -15.15
N CYS A 394 -8.39 -5.73 -15.27
CA CYS A 394 -7.38 -5.95 -14.25
C CYS A 394 -7.69 -5.12 -12.99
N PHE A 395 -8.33 -5.74 -12.00
CA PHE A 395 -8.61 -5.14 -10.70
C PHE A 395 -7.57 -5.50 -9.63
N VAL A 396 -6.44 -6.10 -10.03
CA VAL A 396 -5.36 -6.58 -9.16
C VAL A 396 -4.05 -5.92 -9.55
N TYR A 397 -3.33 -5.34 -8.59
CA TYR A 397 -2.03 -4.73 -8.83
C TYR A 397 -1.10 -4.93 -7.62
N GLY A 398 0.09 -5.48 -7.84
CA GLY A 398 1.01 -5.88 -6.78
C GLY A 398 0.35 -6.79 -5.75
N GLN A 399 0.21 -6.30 -4.52
CA GLN A 399 -0.42 -7.01 -3.39
C GLN A 399 -1.84 -6.52 -3.07
N ARG A 400 -2.46 -5.77 -3.98
CA ARG A 400 -3.78 -5.16 -3.78
C ARG A 400 -4.77 -5.65 -4.81
N CYS A 401 -6.04 -5.68 -4.44
CA CYS A 401 -7.14 -5.76 -5.38
C CYS A 401 -8.24 -4.76 -5.02
N VAL A 402 -9.03 -4.34 -6.02
CA VAL A 402 -10.19 -3.48 -5.81
C VAL A 402 -11.47 -4.25 -6.10
N VAL A 403 -12.47 -4.11 -5.23
CA VAL A 403 -13.79 -4.73 -5.40
C VAL A 403 -14.87 -3.66 -5.34
N GLN A 404 -15.80 -3.71 -6.29
CA GLN A 404 -16.93 -2.80 -6.31
C GLN A 404 -18.02 -3.32 -5.36
N THR A 405 -18.48 -2.45 -4.45
CA THR A 405 -19.50 -2.79 -3.44
C THR A 405 -20.87 -2.23 -3.78
N SER A 406 -20.92 -1.14 -4.54
CA SER A 406 -22.12 -0.55 -5.14
C SER A 406 -21.72 0.28 -6.37
N GLN A 407 -22.69 0.86 -7.07
CA GLN A 407 -22.42 1.81 -8.17
C GLN A 407 -21.62 3.06 -7.74
N THR A 408 -21.58 3.36 -6.44
CA THR A 408 -20.97 4.59 -5.90
C THR A 408 -19.87 4.31 -4.88
N ARG A 409 -19.55 3.04 -4.60
CA ARG A 409 -18.52 2.67 -3.61
C ARG A 409 -17.72 1.46 -4.03
N CYS A 410 -16.41 1.53 -3.83
CA CYS A 410 -15.52 0.38 -3.93
C CYS A 410 -14.66 0.22 -2.67
N GLN A 411 -14.02 -0.93 -2.55
CA GLN A 411 -13.09 -1.24 -1.48
C GLN A 411 -11.76 -1.71 -2.07
N ILE A 412 -10.66 -1.14 -1.60
CA ILE A 412 -9.32 -1.65 -1.86
C ILE A 412 -8.95 -2.62 -0.74
N LEU A 413 -8.58 -3.83 -1.13
CA LEU A 413 -8.10 -4.88 -0.24
C LEU A 413 -6.57 -4.96 -0.39
N ASP A 414 -5.84 -4.66 0.67
CA ASP A 414 -4.37 -4.66 0.69
C ASP A 414 -3.85 -5.86 1.49
N PHE A 415 -3.18 -6.78 0.81
CA PHE A 415 -2.65 -8.03 1.37
C PHE A 415 -1.18 -7.95 1.76
N ASN A 416 -0.58 -6.75 1.80
CA ASN A 416 0.80 -6.61 2.24
C ASN A 416 0.96 -7.05 3.71
N PRO A 417 1.76 -8.09 4.00
CA PRO A 417 1.90 -8.64 5.36
C PRO A 417 2.52 -7.66 6.36
N LEU A 418 3.33 -6.71 5.87
CA LEU A 418 4.07 -5.77 6.72
C LEU A 418 3.21 -4.55 7.08
N THR A 419 2.23 -4.17 6.25
CA THR A 419 1.21 -3.16 6.60
C THR A 419 0.10 -3.76 7.48
N THR A 420 -0.23 -5.04 7.29
CA THR A 420 -1.31 -5.75 8.01
C THR A 420 -0.88 -6.32 9.37
N ARG A 421 0.43 -6.34 9.69
CA ARG A 421 1.01 -6.86 10.95
C ARG A 421 0.40 -6.30 12.25
N LYS A 422 -0.29 -5.16 12.21
CA LYS A 422 -1.00 -4.58 13.37
C LYS A 422 -2.42 -5.14 13.56
N ARG A 423 -2.95 -5.90 12.62
CA ARG A 423 -4.29 -6.52 12.68
C ARG A 423 -4.16 -7.99 13.06
N ARG A 424 -5.09 -8.49 13.88
CA ARG A 424 -5.15 -9.91 14.24
C ARG A 424 -5.49 -10.72 12.99
N GLN A 425 -4.93 -11.93 12.92
CA GLN A 425 -5.30 -12.93 11.92
C GLN A 425 -6.69 -13.44 12.32
N ASP A 426 -7.72 -12.79 11.80
CA ASP A 426 -9.10 -13.13 12.12
C ASP A 426 -9.59 -14.21 11.15
N GLU A 427 -10.05 -15.32 11.74
CA GLU A 427 -10.66 -16.43 11.02
C GLU A 427 -12.05 -16.02 10.52
N GLU A 428 -12.31 -16.24 9.24
CA GLU A 428 -13.59 -15.96 8.62
C GLU A 428 -14.12 -17.21 7.92
N THR A 429 -15.35 -17.58 8.25
CA THR A 429 -16.08 -18.65 7.57
C THR A 429 -17.10 -18.06 6.61
N VAL A 430 -16.90 -18.32 5.32
CA VAL A 430 -17.82 -17.92 4.24
C VAL A 430 -18.71 -19.07 3.81
N ASP A 431 -19.73 -18.73 3.02
CA ASP A 431 -20.76 -19.64 2.53
C ASP A 431 -21.39 -20.55 3.60
N LYS A 432 -21.72 -19.97 4.77
CA LYS A 432 -22.33 -20.70 5.89
C LYS A 432 -23.63 -21.42 5.54
N ARG A 433 -24.31 -20.99 4.46
CA ARG A 433 -25.55 -21.59 3.96
C ARG A 433 -25.30 -22.65 2.86
N ARG A 434 -24.03 -22.95 2.52
CA ARG A 434 -23.63 -23.96 1.54
C ARG A 434 -24.28 -23.77 0.18
N ARG A 435 -24.31 -22.51 -0.28
CA ARG A 435 -24.94 -22.15 -1.56
C ARG A 435 -24.11 -22.61 -2.74
N ILE A 436 -22.79 -22.51 -2.63
CA ILE A 436 -21.85 -22.96 -3.66
C ILE A 436 -21.06 -24.17 -3.19
N PHE A 437 -20.54 -24.13 -1.97
CA PHE A 437 -19.61 -25.15 -1.47
C PHE A 437 -20.34 -26.17 -0.60
N GLU A 438 -19.90 -27.43 -0.66
CA GLU A 438 -20.46 -28.55 0.11
C GLU A 438 -20.41 -28.29 1.63
N CYS A 439 -19.32 -27.64 2.07
CA CYS A 439 -19.08 -27.25 3.45
C CYS A 439 -18.77 -25.74 3.54
N PRO A 440 -19.08 -25.09 4.68
CA PRO A 440 -18.61 -23.74 4.95
C PRO A 440 -17.09 -23.65 4.82
N VAL A 441 -16.60 -22.56 4.20
CA VAL A 441 -15.19 -22.41 3.87
C VAL A 441 -14.53 -21.44 4.85
N THR A 442 -13.54 -21.93 5.59
CA THR A 442 -12.75 -21.11 6.51
C THR A 442 -11.49 -20.57 5.84
N THR A 443 -11.20 -19.29 6.02
CA THR A 443 -9.97 -18.61 5.56
C THR A 443 -9.48 -17.57 6.57
N SER A 444 -8.18 -17.25 6.55
CA SER A 444 -7.58 -16.41 7.61
C SER A 444 -6.44 -15.49 7.15
N ALA A 445 -6.07 -15.42 5.86
CA ALA A 445 -5.01 -14.52 5.41
C ALA A 445 -5.35 -13.05 5.75
N PRO A 446 -4.46 -12.29 6.40
CA PRO A 446 -4.74 -10.93 6.85
C PRO A 446 -4.75 -9.93 5.69
N PHE A 447 -5.60 -8.90 5.79
CA PHE A 447 -5.68 -7.82 4.81
C PHE A 447 -6.15 -6.52 5.46
N ALA A 448 -5.81 -5.40 4.84
CA ALA A 448 -6.38 -4.10 5.13
C ALA A 448 -7.49 -3.77 4.14
N VAL A 449 -8.47 -2.97 4.59
CA VAL A 449 -9.59 -2.53 3.77
C VAL A 449 -9.63 -1.02 3.80
N HIS A 450 -9.69 -0.42 2.61
CA HIS A 450 -9.89 1.01 2.42
C HIS A 450 -11.15 1.21 1.57
N SER A 451 -12.18 1.84 2.16
CA SER A 451 -13.40 2.19 1.44
C SER A 451 -13.18 3.48 0.65
N VAL A 452 -13.61 3.50 -0.60
CA VAL A 452 -13.50 4.65 -1.49
C VAL A 452 -14.88 5.02 -2.02
N ASP A 453 -15.21 6.30 -1.89
CA ASP A 453 -16.41 6.89 -2.47
C ASP A 453 -16.11 7.28 -3.93
N ILE A 454 -16.94 6.80 -4.84
CA ILE A 454 -16.88 7.08 -6.29
C ILE A 454 -18.23 7.62 -6.78
N SER A 455 -19.03 8.24 -5.90
CA SER A 455 -20.36 8.77 -6.20
C SER A 455 -20.38 9.82 -7.31
N ASP A 456 -19.33 10.63 -7.41
CA ASP A 456 -19.15 11.62 -8.49
C ASP A 456 -18.96 10.95 -9.88
N PHE A 457 -18.65 9.65 -9.91
CA PHE A 457 -18.29 8.90 -11.11
C PHE A 457 -18.93 7.49 -11.07
N PRO A 458 -20.26 7.37 -11.23
CA PRO A 458 -20.93 6.09 -11.22
C PRO A 458 -20.31 5.15 -12.26
N SER A 459 -19.74 4.05 -11.77
CA SER A 459 -18.87 3.18 -12.55
C SER A 459 -19.56 1.88 -12.95
N ALA A 460 -19.35 1.47 -14.18
CA ALA A 460 -19.57 0.12 -14.66
C ALA A 460 -18.42 -0.82 -14.28
N ALA A 461 -17.22 -0.28 -14.06
CA ALA A 461 -16.04 -1.04 -13.66
C ALA A 461 -15.02 -0.22 -12.86
N VAL A 462 -14.21 -0.91 -12.06
CA VAL A 462 -13.14 -0.34 -11.23
C VAL A 462 -11.86 -1.16 -11.37
N MET A 463 -10.73 -0.49 -11.60
CA MET A 463 -9.40 -1.07 -11.79
C MET A 463 -8.40 -0.47 -10.80
N LEU A 464 -7.28 -1.16 -10.62
CA LEU A 464 -6.10 -0.60 -9.95
C LEU A 464 -5.04 -0.22 -10.99
N ALA A 465 -4.53 0.98 -10.86
CA ALA A 465 -3.26 1.38 -11.43
C ALA A 465 -2.21 1.41 -10.30
N GLU A 466 -0.94 1.61 -10.62
CA GLU A 466 0.14 1.58 -9.62
C GLU A 466 -0.02 2.62 -8.51
N ASP A 467 -0.56 3.80 -8.87
CA ASP A 467 -0.69 4.95 -7.97
C ASP A 467 -2.15 5.42 -7.79
N GLY A 468 -3.13 4.66 -8.27
CA GLY A 468 -4.49 5.15 -8.40
C GLY A 468 -5.55 4.08 -8.63
N ILE A 469 -6.79 4.55 -8.73
CA ILE A 469 -7.95 3.76 -9.16
C ILE A 469 -8.35 4.27 -10.53
N VAL A 470 -8.80 3.39 -11.41
CA VAL A 470 -9.41 3.77 -12.68
C VAL A 470 -10.85 3.30 -12.68
N THR A 471 -11.81 4.16 -13.03
CA THR A 471 -13.21 3.78 -13.19
C THR A 471 -13.68 3.99 -14.63
N VAL A 472 -14.51 3.07 -15.11
CA VAL A 472 -15.13 3.15 -16.43
C VAL A 472 -16.62 3.45 -16.26
N SER A 473 -17.14 4.46 -16.97
CA SER A 473 -18.56 4.80 -16.96
C SER A 473 -19.17 4.56 -18.33
N VAL A 474 -20.06 3.55 -18.40
CA VAL A 474 -20.74 3.16 -19.65
C VAL A 474 -21.80 4.20 -20.08
N SER A 475 -22.45 4.89 -19.15
CA SER A 475 -23.49 5.89 -19.47
C SER A 475 -22.94 7.15 -20.14
N THR A 476 -21.64 7.42 -20.00
CA THR A 476 -21.01 8.63 -20.52
C THR A 476 -19.90 8.35 -21.53
N GLU A 477 -19.66 7.07 -21.86
CA GLU A 477 -18.54 6.60 -22.69
C GLU A 477 -17.18 7.19 -22.25
N LYS A 478 -16.97 7.28 -20.93
CA LYS A 478 -15.78 7.92 -20.34
C LYS A 478 -15.07 7.01 -19.37
N LEU A 479 -13.75 7.04 -19.47
CA LEU A 479 -12.79 6.50 -18.52
C LEU A 479 -12.33 7.63 -17.60
N PHE A 480 -12.44 7.42 -16.30
CA PHE A 480 -11.93 8.33 -15.28
C PHE A 480 -10.77 7.65 -14.56
N SER A 481 -9.58 8.22 -14.69
CA SER A 481 -8.43 7.81 -13.89
C SER A 481 -8.30 8.74 -12.69
N PHE A 482 -8.19 8.17 -11.51
CA PHE A 482 -7.93 8.88 -10.27
C PHE A 482 -6.45 8.78 -9.97
N THR A 483 -5.74 9.83 -10.35
CA THR A 483 -4.36 10.01 -9.91
C THR A 483 -4.37 10.67 -8.55
N ARG A 484 -3.46 10.23 -7.70
CA ARG A 484 -3.20 10.94 -6.45
C ARG A 484 -2.20 12.05 -6.74
N GLU A 485 -2.68 13.19 -7.21
CA GLU A 485 -1.85 14.39 -7.21
C GLU A 485 -1.87 15.03 -5.85
N THR A 486 -0.79 14.88 -5.11
CA THR A 486 -0.39 15.95 -4.21
C THR A 486 0.59 16.80 -4.99
N SER A 487 0.16 18.00 -5.41
CA SER A 487 1.10 18.94 -6.03
C SER A 487 2.27 19.14 -5.07
N PHE A 488 3.51 19.01 -5.53
CA PHE A 488 4.71 19.08 -4.68
C PHE A 488 4.76 20.37 -3.83
N TYR A 489 4.17 21.46 -4.37
CA TYR A 489 3.96 22.74 -3.70
C TYR A 489 2.83 22.74 -2.66
N SER A 490 1.77 21.94 -2.86
CA SER A 490 0.78 21.70 -1.81
C SER A 490 1.31 20.72 -0.77
N TYR A 491 2.20 19.77 -1.10
CA TYR A 491 2.71 18.79 -0.15
C TYR A 491 3.80 19.37 0.77
N SER A 492 4.67 20.26 0.30
CA SER A 492 5.60 20.94 1.24
C SER A 492 4.85 21.81 2.26
N ARG A 493 3.78 22.50 1.82
CA ARG A 493 2.94 23.33 2.71
C ARG A 493 1.90 22.54 3.52
N ALA A 494 1.30 21.51 2.93
CA ALA A 494 0.26 20.68 3.53
C ALA A 494 0.83 19.47 4.26
N LEU A 495 2.07 19.04 4.06
CA LEU A 495 2.73 18.09 4.96
C LEU A 495 3.31 18.83 6.17
N LEU A 496 3.71 20.11 6.00
CA LEU A 496 3.90 21.03 7.13
C LEU A 496 2.58 21.37 7.85
N ALA A 497 1.42 21.41 7.16
CA ALA A 497 0.12 21.67 7.77
C ALA A 497 -0.68 20.41 8.19
N ALA A 498 -0.41 19.23 7.62
CA ALA A 498 -1.14 17.97 7.83
C ALA A 498 -0.29 16.88 8.49
N MET A 499 0.96 17.19 8.87
CA MET A 499 1.48 16.73 10.17
C MET A 499 0.71 17.46 11.28
N SER A 500 -0.59 17.19 11.30
CA SER A 500 -1.60 17.67 12.21
C SER A 500 -1.41 19.10 12.69
N ALA A 501 -1.90 20.08 11.91
CA ALA A 501 -1.99 21.50 12.31
C ALA A 501 -2.50 21.68 13.74
N ASN A 502 -3.30 20.74 14.25
CA ASN A 502 -3.87 20.77 15.58
C ASN A 502 -3.37 19.68 16.56
N LYS A 503 -2.42 18.78 16.22
CA LYS A 503 -1.87 17.86 17.24
C LYS A 503 -0.65 18.46 17.89
N ARG A 504 -0.56 18.39 19.22
CA ARG A 504 0.57 18.93 19.98
C ARG A 504 1.04 17.91 21.00
N ARG A 505 2.30 17.51 20.90
CA ARG A 505 2.96 16.67 21.92
C ARG A 505 3.59 17.59 22.95
N ILE A 506 3.16 17.48 24.21
CA ILE A 506 3.60 18.34 25.30
C ILE A 506 4.28 17.48 26.36
N ALA A 507 5.54 17.77 26.67
CA ALA A 507 6.26 17.06 27.73
C ALA A 507 6.20 17.84 29.06
N VAL A 508 5.83 17.16 30.15
CA VAL A 508 5.81 17.75 31.49
C VAL A 508 7.04 17.28 32.26
N LEU A 509 7.95 18.20 32.59
CA LEU A 509 9.26 17.94 33.21
C LEU A 509 9.40 18.70 34.52
N GLY A 510 10.27 18.22 35.41
CA GLY A 510 10.48 18.80 36.74
C GLY A 510 10.95 17.76 37.74
N SER A 511 11.41 18.20 38.91
CA SER A 511 11.92 17.29 39.94
C SER A 511 10.88 16.27 40.42
N ARG A 512 11.34 15.26 41.16
CA ARG A 512 10.44 14.30 41.80
C ARG A 512 9.52 15.03 42.79
N SER A 513 8.29 14.53 42.96
CA SER A 513 7.32 15.01 43.94
C SER A 513 6.83 16.47 43.78
N VAL A 514 7.13 17.15 42.66
CA VAL A 514 6.61 18.50 42.39
C VAL A 514 5.14 18.54 41.97
N GLY A 515 4.52 17.39 41.66
CA GLY A 515 3.10 17.30 41.32
C GLY A 515 2.78 17.29 39.81
N LYS A 516 3.71 16.82 38.96
CA LYS A 516 3.50 16.65 37.50
C LYS A 516 2.29 15.75 37.19
N SER A 517 2.28 14.54 37.74
CA SER A 517 1.19 13.58 37.55
C SER A 517 -0.13 14.10 38.10
N SER A 518 -0.13 14.70 39.29
CA SER A 518 -1.34 15.31 39.88
C SER A 518 -1.89 16.43 39.01
N LEU A 519 -1.03 17.24 38.40
CA LEU A 519 -1.44 18.31 37.47
C LEU A 519 -2.10 17.73 36.21
N ILE A 520 -1.50 16.70 35.62
CA ILE A 520 -2.01 16.08 34.38
C ILE A 520 -3.31 15.31 34.65
N ILE A 521 -3.38 14.54 35.74
CA ILE A 521 -4.58 13.79 36.13
C ILE A 521 -5.73 14.77 36.44
N GLN A 522 -5.48 15.83 37.21
CA GLN A 522 -6.48 16.87 37.47
C GLN A 522 -6.96 17.53 36.16
N TYR A 523 -6.08 17.73 35.18
CA TYR A 523 -6.47 18.30 33.89
C TYR A 523 -7.27 17.33 33.01
N CYS A 524 -6.80 16.09 32.87
CA CYS A 524 -7.38 15.12 31.96
C CYS A 524 -8.67 14.50 32.52
N GLN A 525 -8.68 14.19 33.81
CA GLN A 525 -9.70 13.39 34.50
C GLN A 525 -10.50 14.17 35.55
N ASN A 526 -10.13 15.41 35.86
CA ASN A 526 -10.78 16.26 36.88
C ASN A 526 -10.80 15.60 38.28
N GLU A 527 -9.73 14.88 38.61
CA GLU A 527 -9.56 14.14 39.86
C GLU A 527 -8.21 14.48 40.53
N PHE A 528 -8.20 14.55 41.87
CA PHE A 528 -6.99 14.69 42.66
C PHE A 528 -6.82 13.50 43.62
N VAL A 529 -5.73 12.77 43.45
CA VAL A 529 -5.39 11.60 44.27
C VAL A 529 -4.26 11.97 45.24
N GLU A 530 -4.50 11.79 46.54
CA GLU A 530 -3.51 12.10 47.59
C GLU A 530 -2.37 11.07 47.70
N SER A 531 -2.58 9.83 47.25
CA SER A 531 -1.55 8.80 47.24
C SER A 531 -0.54 9.02 46.12
N TYR A 532 0.74 9.09 46.48
CA TYR A 532 1.84 9.31 45.53
C TYR A 532 2.55 7.99 45.19
N TYR A 533 2.45 7.59 43.92
CA TYR A 533 3.31 6.56 43.34
C TYR A 533 4.34 7.19 42.40
N PRO A 534 5.62 6.79 42.45
CA PRO A 534 6.64 7.31 41.53
C PRO A 534 6.32 6.95 40.07
N THR A 535 6.17 7.96 39.23
CA THR A 535 5.90 7.79 37.79
C THR A 535 7.13 7.28 37.06
N ILE A 536 6.94 6.27 36.20
CA ILE A 536 7.95 5.78 35.25
C ILE A 536 7.85 6.62 33.96
N GLU A 537 6.74 6.49 33.23
CA GLU A 537 6.36 7.35 32.09
C GLU A 537 4.90 7.03 31.75
N SER A 538 4.07 8.03 31.45
CA SER A 538 2.70 7.81 30.98
C SER A 538 2.28 8.89 30.00
N THR A 539 1.33 8.57 29.11
CA THR A 539 0.88 9.46 28.05
C THR A 539 -0.63 9.60 28.09
N PHE A 540 -1.11 10.84 28.06
CA PHE A 540 -2.52 11.20 28.12
C PHE A 540 -2.92 11.94 26.85
N ALA A 541 -4.10 11.61 26.30
CA ALA A 541 -4.67 12.35 25.18
C ALA A 541 -5.77 13.30 25.70
N LYS A 542 -5.74 14.57 25.29
CA LYS A 542 -6.77 15.56 25.62
C LYS A 542 -6.92 16.58 24.51
N THR A 543 -8.14 16.83 24.07
CA THR A 543 -8.45 17.94 23.17
C THR A 543 -8.50 19.25 23.97
N VAL A 544 -7.78 20.27 23.52
CA VAL A 544 -7.62 21.57 24.19
C VAL A 544 -8.05 22.67 23.22
N ASN A 545 -9.06 23.46 23.59
CA ASN A 545 -9.48 24.60 22.79
C ASN A 545 -8.59 25.82 23.07
N TYR A 546 -7.95 26.37 22.04
CA TYR A 546 -7.18 27.61 22.12
C TYR A 546 -7.54 28.50 20.92
N LYS A 547 -8.01 29.73 21.20
CA LYS A 547 -8.48 30.70 20.17
C LYS A 547 -9.51 30.11 19.19
N ASN A 548 -10.49 29.36 19.70
CA ASN A 548 -11.53 28.67 18.92
C ASN A 548 -11.00 27.58 17.98
N ILE A 549 -9.79 27.08 18.20
CA ILE A 549 -9.22 25.94 17.49
C ILE A 549 -9.03 24.81 18.50
N ASP A 550 -9.57 23.63 18.19
CA ASP A 550 -9.40 22.42 19.00
C ASP A 550 -8.07 21.74 18.63
N TYR A 551 -7.19 21.61 19.62
CA TYR A 551 -5.91 20.92 19.52
C TYR A 551 -5.95 19.55 20.18
N ASP A 552 -5.63 18.49 19.44
CA ASP A 552 -5.46 17.14 19.98
C ASP A 552 -4.08 17.01 20.64
N CYS A 553 -4.03 17.22 21.95
CA CYS A 553 -2.78 17.21 22.69
C CYS A 553 -2.44 15.80 23.23
N GLU A 554 -1.19 15.38 23.00
CA GLU A 554 -0.56 14.22 23.64
C GLU A 554 0.34 14.75 24.77
N ILE A 555 -0.10 14.59 26.01
CA ILE A 555 0.58 15.10 27.21
C ILE A 555 1.38 13.96 27.83
N ILE A 556 2.70 14.13 27.91
CA ILE A 556 3.64 13.12 28.38
C ILE A 556 4.04 13.45 29.82
N ASP A 557 3.63 12.59 30.75
CA ASP A 557 4.07 12.62 32.14
C ASP A 557 5.40 11.87 32.28
N THR A 558 6.38 12.52 32.88
CA THR A 558 7.75 12.02 32.99
C THR A 558 8.13 11.70 34.43
N ALA A 559 9.07 10.78 34.61
CA ALA A 559 9.73 10.60 35.89
C ALA A 559 10.37 11.92 36.39
N GLY A 560 10.52 12.06 37.72
CA GLY A 560 11.26 13.17 38.32
C GLY A 560 12.69 13.27 37.80
N GLN A 561 13.10 14.48 37.41
CA GLN A 561 14.47 14.76 36.97
C GLN A 561 15.33 15.24 38.16
N ASP A 562 16.58 14.79 38.22
CA ASP A 562 17.62 15.32 39.10
C ASP A 562 18.80 15.90 38.30
N GLU A 563 19.81 16.43 38.99
CA GLU A 563 20.96 17.09 38.37
C GLU A 563 21.74 16.15 37.43
N PHE A 564 21.78 14.85 37.73
CA PHE A 564 22.55 13.85 36.98
C PHE A 564 21.72 13.08 35.96
N SER A 565 20.40 13.23 36.00
CA SER A 565 19.48 12.58 35.08
C SER A 565 19.75 13.04 33.65
N LEU A 566 20.03 12.07 32.77
CA LEU A 566 20.15 12.33 31.33
C LEU A 566 18.76 12.61 30.74
N LEU A 567 18.66 13.60 29.86
CA LEU A 567 17.44 13.84 29.11
C LEU A 567 17.20 12.66 28.16
N ASN A 568 16.06 11.99 28.28
CA ASN A 568 15.69 10.91 27.38
C ASN A 568 15.34 11.51 26.01
N SER A 569 15.87 10.95 24.92
CA SER A 569 15.63 11.46 23.56
C SER A 569 14.15 11.51 23.19
N LYS A 570 13.30 10.68 23.80
CA LYS A 570 11.83 10.72 23.64
C LYS A 570 11.17 11.97 24.22
N HIS A 571 11.81 12.65 25.17
CA HIS A 571 11.34 13.91 25.76
C HIS A 571 11.88 15.13 25.00
N ALA A 572 12.65 14.91 23.94
CA ALA A 572 13.19 15.97 23.09
C ALA A 572 12.69 15.87 21.64
N ILE A 573 12.74 14.68 21.05
CA ILE A 573 12.38 14.47 19.64
C ILE A 573 10.86 14.44 19.47
N GLY A 574 10.34 15.35 18.65
CA GLY A 574 8.92 15.44 18.32
C GLY A 574 8.04 16.05 19.41
N ILE A 575 8.64 16.69 20.42
CA ILE A 575 7.91 17.50 21.41
C ILE A 575 7.71 18.91 20.84
N HIS A 576 6.47 19.40 20.92
CA HIS A 576 6.09 20.70 20.40
C HIS A 576 6.23 21.79 21.47
N GLY A 577 5.97 21.46 22.73
CA GLY A 577 6.17 22.38 23.86
C GLY A 577 6.36 21.68 25.20
N TYR A 578 6.85 22.45 26.16
CA TYR A 578 7.31 21.95 27.45
C TYR A 578 6.60 22.63 28.61
N VAL A 579 6.26 21.84 29.63
CA VAL A 579 5.75 22.34 30.91
C VAL A 579 6.78 22.02 31.98
N LEU A 580 7.45 23.04 32.50
CA LEU A 580 8.52 22.92 33.49
C LEU A 580 7.97 23.21 34.89
N VAL A 581 7.78 22.17 35.70
CA VAL A 581 7.07 22.23 36.97
C VAL A 581 8.04 22.19 38.15
N TYR A 582 7.94 23.19 39.03
CA TYR A 582 8.57 23.21 40.36
C TYR A 582 7.50 23.34 41.43
N SER A 583 7.79 23.00 42.69
CA SER A 583 6.88 23.29 43.80
C SER A 583 7.26 24.58 44.50
N VAL A 584 6.28 25.44 44.78
CA VAL A 584 6.52 26.69 45.54
C VAL A 584 7.06 26.44 46.95
N SER A 585 6.89 25.22 47.47
CA SER A 585 7.39 24.77 48.77
C SER A 585 8.80 24.14 48.74
N SER A 586 9.48 24.13 47.59
CA SER A 586 10.81 23.53 47.43
C SER A 586 11.72 24.37 46.54
N ARG A 587 12.65 25.11 47.16
CA ARG A 587 13.67 25.92 46.48
C ARG A 587 14.51 25.08 45.51
N ASN A 588 14.96 23.90 45.93
CA ASN A 588 15.76 23.02 45.07
C ASN A 588 15.02 22.63 43.78
N SER A 589 13.69 22.40 43.85
CA SER A 589 12.92 22.08 42.65
C SER A 589 12.80 23.26 41.67
N PHE A 590 12.90 24.49 42.17
CA PHE A 590 12.91 25.71 41.36
C PHE A 590 14.27 25.91 40.69
N ASP A 591 15.36 25.75 41.42
CA ASP A 591 16.72 25.88 40.87
C ASP A 591 16.97 24.82 39.76
N MET A 592 16.36 23.64 39.89
CA MET A 592 16.39 22.57 38.87
C MET A 592 15.74 22.95 37.53
N ILE A 593 14.86 23.95 37.48
CA ILE A 593 14.17 24.32 36.23
C ILE A 593 15.15 24.84 35.18
N GLN A 594 16.15 25.63 35.59
CA GLN A 594 17.16 26.12 34.66
C GLN A 594 18.01 24.97 34.11
N ILE A 595 18.42 24.04 34.96
CA ILE A 595 19.20 22.86 34.56
C ILE A 595 18.42 22.00 33.56
N ILE A 596 17.11 21.80 33.78
CA ILE A 596 16.26 21.05 32.85
C ILE A 596 16.10 21.80 31.53
N TYR A 597 15.91 23.12 31.57
CA TYR A 597 15.81 23.96 30.37
C TYR A 597 17.09 23.86 29.53
N ASP A 598 18.26 24.07 30.14
CA ASP A 598 19.56 24.03 29.47
C ASP A 598 19.83 22.66 28.85
N LYS A 599 19.48 21.56 29.56
CA LYS A 599 19.58 20.19 29.01
C LYS A 599 18.74 19.99 27.75
N ILE A 600 17.53 20.57 27.68
CA ILE A 600 16.67 20.46 26.49
C ILE A 600 17.25 21.29 25.34
N ILE A 601 17.69 22.51 25.64
CA ILE A 601 18.35 23.41 24.69
C ILE A 601 19.57 22.75 24.06
N ASP A 602 20.47 22.21 24.89
CA ASP A 602 21.69 21.52 24.46
C ASP A 602 21.38 20.28 23.62
N PHE A 603 20.39 19.49 24.04
CA PHE A 603 19.99 18.28 23.31
C PHE A 603 19.36 18.61 21.94
N CYS A 604 18.53 19.66 21.88
CA CYS A 604 17.83 20.07 20.67
C CYS A 604 18.68 20.93 19.73
N GLY A 605 19.78 21.51 20.22
CA GLY A 605 20.65 22.40 19.43
C GLY A 605 19.97 23.71 19.01
N VAL A 606 19.05 24.23 19.84
CA VAL A 606 18.26 25.45 19.56
C VAL A 606 18.55 26.53 20.59
N THR A 607 18.26 27.80 20.30
CA THR A 607 18.50 28.90 21.25
C THR A 607 17.36 29.12 22.25
N ASN A 608 16.20 28.51 22.01
CA ASN A 608 14.96 28.71 22.76
C ASN A 608 14.01 27.53 22.48
N ILE A 609 13.21 27.13 23.48
CA ILE A 609 12.09 26.19 23.34
C ILE A 609 10.72 26.79 23.76
N PRO A 610 9.60 26.41 23.09
CA PRO A 610 8.23 26.67 23.58
C PRO A 610 8.02 26.05 24.96
N CYS A 611 7.92 26.87 25.99
CA CYS A 611 7.74 26.35 27.35
C CYS A 611 6.97 27.28 28.30
N VAL A 612 6.37 26.66 29.31
CA VAL A 612 5.74 27.34 30.45
C VAL A 612 6.44 26.89 31.73
N VAL A 613 6.85 27.86 32.55
CA VAL A 613 7.36 27.63 33.90
C VAL A 613 6.18 27.64 34.88
N VAL A 614 6.02 26.56 35.65
CA VAL A 614 4.85 26.32 36.49
C VAL A 614 5.24 26.19 37.95
N GLY A 615 4.77 27.12 38.79
CA GLY A 615 4.85 27.03 40.25
C GLY A 615 3.67 26.24 40.82
N SER A 616 3.88 25.00 41.21
CA SER A 616 2.83 24.11 41.71
C SER A 616 2.69 24.14 43.24
N LYS A 617 1.53 23.65 43.73
CA LYS A 617 1.17 23.52 45.15
C LYS A 617 1.03 24.84 45.89
N VAL A 618 0.42 25.84 45.25
CA VAL A 618 0.17 27.16 45.87
C VAL A 618 -0.80 27.11 47.06
N ASP A 619 -1.54 26.02 47.22
CA ASP A 619 -2.30 25.73 48.43
C ASP A 619 -1.41 25.61 49.68
N LEU A 620 -0.09 25.38 49.53
CA LEU A 620 0.89 25.29 50.61
C LEU A 620 1.55 26.64 50.94
N GLU A 621 0.77 27.72 50.98
CA GLU A 621 1.27 29.09 51.17
C GLU A 621 2.13 29.26 52.44
N LYS A 622 1.77 28.57 53.53
CA LYS A 622 2.54 28.60 54.79
C LYS A 622 3.94 28.00 54.68
N SER A 623 4.18 27.15 53.69
CA SER A 623 5.47 26.47 53.45
C SER A 623 6.18 26.99 52.20
N ARG A 624 5.75 28.15 51.67
CA ARG A 624 6.33 28.75 50.47
C ARG A 624 7.80 29.12 50.68
N GLN A 625 8.64 28.68 49.77
CA GLN A 625 10.08 28.97 49.70
C GLN A 625 10.47 29.78 48.45
N VAL A 626 9.60 29.83 47.44
CA VAL A 626 9.83 30.55 46.19
C VAL A 626 8.74 31.60 46.02
N LYS A 627 9.16 32.86 45.90
CA LYS A 627 8.20 33.96 45.72
C LYS A 627 7.73 34.05 44.26
N PRO A 628 6.52 34.55 44.00
CA PRO A 628 6.00 34.74 42.64
C PRO A 628 6.95 35.54 41.74
N GLU A 629 7.63 36.56 42.28
CA GLU A 629 8.55 37.42 41.51
C GLU A 629 9.77 36.64 41.00
N GLU A 630 10.24 35.62 41.75
CA GLU A 630 11.36 34.77 41.33
C GLU A 630 10.97 33.90 40.14
N GLY A 631 9.78 33.30 40.19
CA GLY A 631 9.23 32.49 39.09
C GLY A 631 9.04 33.29 37.81
N GLN A 632 8.46 34.49 37.91
CA GLN A 632 8.30 35.39 36.77
C GLN A 632 9.65 35.83 36.18
N LYS A 633 10.63 36.12 37.04
CA LYS A 633 11.97 36.52 36.61
C LYS A 633 12.67 35.41 35.82
N LEU A 634 12.59 34.16 36.29
CA LEU A 634 13.17 32.99 35.60
C LEU A 634 12.50 32.73 34.25
N ALA A 635 11.16 32.78 34.20
CA ALA A 635 10.45 32.60 32.93
C ALA A 635 10.81 33.70 31.93
N LYS A 636 10.93 34.95 32.39
CA LYS A 636 11.34 36.08 31.55
C LYS A 636 12.77 35.93 31.01
N SER A 637 13.72 35.38 31.77
CA SER A 637 15.08 35.14 31.26
C SER A 637 15.13 34.07 30.18
N ASN A 638 14.18 33.13 30.18
CA ASN A 638 14.13 32.00 29.25
C ASN A 638 13.11 32.21 28.10
N ASP A 639 12.57 33.43 27.98
CA ASP A 639 11.49 33.77 27.03
C ASP A 639 10.30 32.79 27.13
N ALA A 640 9.86 32.50 28.35
CA ALA A 640 8.81 31.53 28.66
C ALA A 640 7.61 32.20 29.34
N ALA A 641 6.42 31.60 29.22
CA ALA A 641 5.28 31.99 30.04
C ALA A 641 5.43 31.46 31.47
N TRP A 642 4.74 32.09 32.43
CA TRP A 642 4.74 31.68 33.83
C TRP A 642 3.33 31.63 34.40
N VAL A 643 3.06 30.63 35.24
CA VAL A 643 1.80 30.51 35.98
C VAL A 643 1.97 29.73 37.29
N GLU A 644 1.18 30.08 38.29
CA GLU A 644 1.08 29.37 39.56
C GLU A 644 -0.19 28.51 39.60
N THR A 645 -0.09 27.27 40.08
CA THR A 645 -1.18 26.27 40.03
C THR A 645 -1.29 25.44 41.31
N SER A 646 -2.50 24.95 41.58
CA SER A 646 -2.73 23.87 42.53
C SER A 646 -3.62 22.80 41.91
N ALA A 647 -3.08 21.59 41.77
CA ALA A 647 -3.88 20.43 41.38
C ALA A 647 -4.92 20.07 42.44
N LYS A 648 -4.64 20.34 43.73
CA LYS A 648 -5.55 20.03 44.85
C LYS A 648 -6.78 20.93 44.88
N THR A 649 -6.62 22.22 44.58
CA THR A 649 -7.73 23.19 44.56
C THR A 649 -8.18 23.57 43.15
N ASN A 650 -7.69 22.86 42.13
CA ASN A 650 -7.96 23.09 40.71
C ASN A 650 -7.67 24.53 40.22
N VAL A 651 -6.70 25.21 40.82
CA VAL A 651 -6.33 26.59 40.45
C VAL A 651 -5.39 26.56 39.24
N ASN A 652 -5.77 27.26 38.17
CA ASN A 652 -4.98 27.46 36.93
C ASN A 652 -4.52 26.18 36.21
N VAL A 653 -5.12 25.02 36.50
CA VAL A 653 -4.70 23.73 35.91
C VAL A 653 -4.86 23.74 34.38
N GLY A 654 -6.03 24.14 33.87
CA GLY A 654 -6.24 24.29 32.42
C GLY A 654 -5.38 25.39 31.81
N LYS A 655 -5.10 26.45 32.58
CA LYS A 655 -4.33 27.60 32.10
C LYS A 655 -2.91 27.24 31.72
N VAL A 656 -2.30 26.26 32.38
CA VAL A 656 -0.97 25.74 32.06
C VAL A 656 -0.89 25.28 30.60
N PHE A 657 -1.85 24.46 30.16
CA PHE A 657 -1.85 23.87 28.82
C PHE A 657 -2.26 24.90 27.75
N GLU A 658 -3.17 25.83 28.07
CA GLU A 658 -3.47 26.98 27.19
C GLU A 658 -2.25 27.88 26.96
N LEU A 659 -1.49 28.19 28.02
CA LEU A 659 -0.27 29.00 27.90
C LEU A 659 0.80 28.25 27.11
N CYS A 660 0.91 26.93 27.29
CA CYS A 660 1.86 26.12 26.53
C CYS A 660 1.52 26.15 25.03
N LEU A 661 0.25 25.97 24.66
CA LEU A 661 -0.21 26.16 23.29
C LEU A 661 0.06 27.56 22.78
N SER A 662 -0.15 28.59 23.61
CA SER A 662 0.19 29.96 23.24
C SER A 662 1.67 30.16 22.93
N GLU A 663 2.58 29.54 23.67
CA GLU A 663 4.04 29.62 23.42
C GLU A 663 4.45 28.84 22.17
N ILE A 664 3.78 27.71 21.90
CA ILE A 664 3.98 26.95 20.66
C ILE A 664 3.56 27.81 19.46
N GLU A 665 2.33 28.35 19.48
CA GLU A 665 1.78 29.07 18.33
C GLU A 665 2.42 30.44 18.08
N LYS A 666 2.99 31.09 19.11
CA LYS A 666 3.78 32.33 18.92
C LYS A 666 4.96 32.13 17.98
N ARG A 667 5.48 30.90 17.89
CA ARG A 667 6.72 30.56 17.17
C ARG A 667 6.46 29.81 15.86
N THR A 668 5.20 29.50 15.57
CA THR A 668 4.75 29.02 14.25
C THR A 668 4.58 30.22 13.31
N PRO A 669 5.16 30.23 12.09
CA PRO A 669 4.96 31.33 11.15
C PRO A 669 3.48 31.45 10.77
N SER A 670 2.85 32.56 11.13
CA SER A 670 1.43 32.80 10.88
C SER A 670 1.17 33.24 9.43
N ASN A 671 0.19 32.60 8.79
CA ASN A 671 -0.46 33.04 7.56
C ASN A 671 -1.06 34.45 7.74
N GLN A 672 -0.32 35.51 7.44
CA GLN A 672 -0.88 36.86 7.37
C GLN A 672 -0.85 37.39 5.93
N THR A 673 -2.08 37.55 5.40
CA THR A 673 -2.53 38.45 4.32
C THR A 673 -1.81 38.39 2.96
N GLU A 674 -2.52 37.87 1.98
CA GLU A 674 -2.26 38.00 0.54
C GLU A 674 -1.95 39.47 0.16
N PRO A 675 -0.85 39.78 -0.54
CA PRO A 675 -0.79 41.00 -1.33
C PRO A 675 -1.76 40.88 -2.51
N PRO A 676 -2.45 41.96 -2.93
CA PRO A 676 -3.46 41.87 -3.98
C PRO A 676 -2.81 41.46 -5.31
N ALA A 677 -3.51 40.59 -6.03
CA ALA A 677 -3.09 39.98 -7.28
C ALA A 677 -2.62 41.03 -8.32
N SER A 678 -1.33 41.00 -8.65
CA SER A 678 -0.84 41.66 -9.86
C SER A 678 -1.10 40.74 -11.05
N ARG A 679 -1.98 41.18 -11.96
CA ARG A 679 -2.19 40.58 -13.28
C ARG A 679 -0.88 40.62 -14.05
N CYS A 680 -0.30 39.45 -14.35
CA CYS A 680 0.71 39.35 -15.38
C CYS A 680 0.01 39.24 -16.73
N VAL A 681 0.17 40.27 -17.56
CA VAL A 681 -0.17 40.25 -18.99
C VAL A 681 1.09 39.80 -19.71
N VAL A 682 1.04 38.66 -20.40
CA VAL A 682 2.10 38.24 -21.32
C VAL A 682 1.94 39.09 -22.58
N MET A 683 2.99 39.83 -22.93
CA MET A 683 3.14 40.55 -24.20
C MET A 683 4.06 39.73 -25.11
#